data_AF-A0ABD5MXU8-F1
#
_entry.id   AF-A0ABD5MXU8-F1
#
_cell.length_a   1.000
_cell.length_b   1.000
_cell.length_c   1.000
_cell.angle_alpha   90.00
_cell.angle_beta   90.00
_cell.angle_gamma   90.00
#
_symmetry.space_group_name_H-M   'P 1'
#
loop_
_entity.id
_entity.type
_entity.pdbx_description
1 polymer ?
#
loop_
_entity_poly.entity_id
_entity_poly.type
_entity_poly.pdbx_seq_one_letter_code
_entity_poly.pdbx_strand_id
1 'polypeptide(L)'
;MNAKIAINNPGSFLLLNGDEAVARGAVEAGVQVAAAYPGTPSTEILETIADAAKNFGIYAEWSINEIVSLEVAAGASMSGVRSIVSMKHVGLNVAADAAMTLAYTGVKGGLVIAVCDDPAMHSSQNEQDTRYFAIHSDIPLFDAGNPQEALDMTREAFNISERLQLPVIVRLTTRVAHGKGRVKIREISKGSRKAEFDKDVSRWVMVPSNAIKRHRVLKEKSQEANGYVNRSKFNIIEDNGKEIGIVGSGIGYYYARSVLDKNQFSWLKLGFVYPFPTEVFKRFASKVKKIIVVEELRPYIENSIKCLHPNVLGKNNTKLDEIGEFTPDVIRDAFVDLGLCEKAELHNPLDLPSRPPVLCPACPHRAFYYALNTVKQFVDCNPKKCNGCVVCEYACSMEKEATFNPVKSRIRAVRLNTISNIAMTCRTCEEAPCVAACPKDALRQSTEDKTITVDDEKCNGCGWCIQACEYGAITLHPSTRKVLVCDTCVGEPVCVQWCPESALTLKGKSTDKIVTGDIGCYTLGFMSPLNTVQTCLCMGGGISQAAGMSHAGVKDKVFAVIGDSTFFHGGMPGLLNIAYNKSNVCVVILDNSTVAMTGHQPTPGSGKNALGEQTKIIEIAEVAKSLGIEKVKIVDPYNVEETRIAIREILEYRGPSVIISRRPCPLLVKRGPRREILEECNTCGVCVEQFGCPAISITSERAEIDPTLCYGCGVCEEICPFDVIRSKK
;
A
#
# COMPACT_ATOMS: atom_id res chain seq x y z
N MET A 1 -9.52 -10.65 23.20
CA MET A 1 -8.24 -10.81 23.93
C MET A 1 -7.67 -9.41 24.13
N ASN A 2 -7.02 -9.12 25.26
CA ASN A 2 -6.40 -7.80 25.46
C ASN A 2 -4.94 -7.89 25.02
N ALA A 3 -4.64 -7.37 23.82
CA ALA A 3 -3.28 -7.36 23.29
C ALA A 3 -2.32 -6.66 24.26
N LYS A 4 -1.11 -7.21 24.42
CA LYS A 4 -0.14 -6.77 25.43
C LYS A 4 0.16 -5.27 25.37
N ILE A 5 0.30 -4.73 24.16
CA ILE A 5 0.59 -3.31 23.93
C ILE A 5 -0.66 -2.41 23.94
N ALA A 6 -1.87 -2.95 24.12
CA ALA A 6 -3.11 -2.16 24.14
C ALA A 6 -3.45 -1.56 25.52
N ILE A 7 -2.66 -1.85 26.56
CA ILE A 7 -2.87 -1.33 27.93
C ILE A 7 -2.69 0.20 27.95
N ASN A 8 -3.78 0.95 28.16
CA ASN A 8 -3.74 2.42 28.19
C ASN A 8 -3.71 2.95 29.64
N ASN A 9 -2.56 2.84 30.29
CA ASN A 9 -2.30 3.43 31.62
C ASN A 9 -1.03 4.30 31.59
N PRO A 10 -1.13 5.58 31.16
CA PRO A 10 0.04 6.42 30.92
C PRO A 10 0.93 6.58 32.16
N GLY A 11 2.23 6.34 32.01
CA GLY A 11 3.20 6.41 33.10
C GLY A 11 3.41 5.10 33.86
N SER A 12 2.59 4.07 33.64
CA SER A 12 2.88 2.72 34.12
C SER A 12 4.01 2.06 33.30
N PHE A 13 4.38 0.83 33.65
CA PHE A 13 5.42 0.08 32.96
C PHE A 13 4.88 -1.25 32.42
N LEU A 14 5.42 -1.69 31.28
CA LEU A 14 5.23 -3.02 30.69
C LEU A 14 6.61 -3.69 30.54
N LEU A 15 6.65 -5.02 30.55
CA LEU A 15 7.85 -5.79 30.21
C LEU A 15 7.81 -6.13 28.72
N LEU A 16 8.51 -5.37 27.88
CA LEU A 16 8.50 -5.48 26.41
C LEU A 16 9.89 -5.90 25.89
N ASN A 17 9.96 -6.64 24.78
CA ASN A 17 11.18 -6.67 23.95
C ASN A 17 11.26 -5.40 23.07
N GLY A 18 12.33 -5.25 22.29
CA GLY A 18 12.49 -4.13 21.35
C GLY A 18 11.39 -4.08 20.31
N ASP A 19 10.98 -5.22 19.76
CA ASP A 19 9.97 -5.30 18.69
C ASP A 19 8.58 -4.91 19.19
N GLU A 20 8.15 -5.47 20.32
CA GLU A 20 6.94 -5.07 21.04
C GLU A 20 6.99 -3.59 21.44
N ALA A 21 8.18 -3.03 21.68
CA ALA A 21 8.35 -1.62 22.00
C ALA A 21 8.31 -0.70 20.77
N VAL A 22 8.81 -1.11 19.60
CA VAL A 22 8.56 -0.43 18.30
C VAL A 22 7.07 -0.46 18.00
N ALA A 23 6.42 -1.62 18.09
CA ALA A 23 4.99 -1.78 17.91
C ALA A 23 4.18 -0.88 18.86
N ARG A 24 4.53 -0.85 20.15
CA ARG A 24 3.95 0.07 21.14
C ARG A 24 4.22 1.54 20.80
N GLY A 25 5.40 1.87 20.28
CA GLY A 25 5.76 3.21 19.82
C GLY A 25 4.90 3.67 18.63
N ALA A 26 4.65 2.79 17.66
CA ALA A 26 3.78 3.06 16.52
C ALA A 26 2.31 3.25 16.95
N VAL A 27 1.81 2.41 17.86
CA VAL A 27 0.48 2.60 18.48
C VAL A 27 0.41 3.91 19.25
N GLU A 28 1.39 4.24 20.10
CA GLU A 28 1.42 5.51 20.83
C GLU A 28 1.62 6.75 19.93
N ALA A 29 2.06 6.57 18.69
CA ALA A 29 2.12 7.61 17.66
C ALA A 29 0.84 7.72 16.82
N GLY A 30 -0.14 6.83 17.00
CA GLY A 30 -1.38 6.82 16.21
C GLY A 30 -1.16 6.40 14.75
N VAL A 31 -0.32 5.37 14.53
CA VAL A 31 -0.22 4.68 13.23
C VAL A 31 -1.58 4.17 12.75
N GLN A 32 -1.80 4.11 11.43
CA GLN A 32 -3.04 3.65 10.82
C GLN A 32 -2.84 2.53 9.80
N VAL A 33 -1.64 2.42 9.20
CA VAL A 33 -1.26 1.31 8.29
C VAL A 33 0.08 0.73 8.73
N ALA A 34 0.15 -0.58 8.86
CA ALA A 34 1.38 -1.34 9.09
C ALA A 34 1.53 -2.42 8.01
N ALA A 35 2.74 -2.60 7.48
CA ALA A 35 3.06 -3.65 6.52
C ALA A 35 4.42 -4.27 6.83
N ALA A 36 4.62 -5.53 6.49
CA ALA A 36 5.92 -6.20 6.58
C ALA A 36 5.95 -7.43 5.67
N TYR A 37 7.15 -8.02 5.52
CA TYR A 37 7.31 -9.41 5.08
C TYR A 37 8.04 -10.18 6.20
N PRO A 38 7.74 -11.47 6.45
CA PRO A 38 8.31 -12.19 7.60
C PRO A 38 9.83 -12.28 7.54
N GLY A 39 10.49 -11.80 8.59
CA GLY A 39 11.95 -11.71 8.65
C GLY A 39 12.46 -11.42 10.05
N THR A 40 12.85 -12.47 10.78
CA THR A 40 13.58 -12.34 12.05
C THR A 40 14.86 -11.50 11.82
N PRO A 41 15.23 -10.59 12.73
CA PRO A 41 14.61 -10.27 14.03
C PRO A 41 13.72 -9.02 13.95
N SER A 42 12.69 -9.03 13.09
CA SER A 42 11.71 -7.93 12.94
C SER A 42 10.25 -8.37 12.80
N THR A 43 9.99 -9.69 12.70
CA THR A 43 8.66 -10.27 12.46
C THR A 43 7.65 -9.85 13.53
N GLU A 44 8.10 -9.90 14.77
CA GLU A 44 7.36 -9.63 16.00
C GLU A 44 6.78 -8.21 16.06
N ILE A 45 7.35 -7.26 15.30
CA ILE A 45 6.85 -5.87 15.21
C ILE A 45 5.45 -5.87 14.59
N LEU A 46 5.26 -6.50 13.43
CA LEU A 46 3.96 -6.52 12.77
C LEU A 46 2.98 -7.41 13.54
N GLU A 47 3.40 -8.57 14.05
CA GLU A 47 2.53 -9.45 14.85
C GLU A 47 1.94 -8.72 16.05
N THR A 48 2.78 -7.98 16.80
CA THR A 48 2.35 -7.21 17.96
C THR A 48 1.42 -6.04 17.59
N ILE A 49 1.61 -5.42 16.41
CA ILE A 49 0.67 -4.41 15.88
C ILE A 49 -0.66 -5.06 15.46
N ALA A 50 -0.62 -6.21 14.77
CA ALA A 50 -1.80 -6.92 14.27
C ALA A 50 -2.71 -7.40 15.42
N ASP A 51 -2.12 -7.91 16.50
CA ASP A 51 -2.82 -8.27 17.74
C ASP A 51 -3.59 -7.06 18.34
N ALA A 52 -2.97 -5.88 18.31
CA ALA A 52 -3.55 -4.64 18.81
C ALA A 52 -4.42 -3.89 17.79
N ALA A 53 -4.45 -4.31 16.52
CA ALA A 53 -4.97 -3.51 15.41
C ALA A 53 -6.47 -3.17 15.59
N LYS A 54 -7.25 -4.15 16.04
CA LYS A 54 -8.70 -3.99 16.32
C LYS A 54 -8.99 -3.05 17.49
N ASN A 55 -8.05 -2.83 18.41
CA ASN A 55 -8.22 -1.89 19.52
C ASN A 55 -8.07 -0.42 19.09
N PHE A 56 -7.38 -0.16 17.98
CA PHE A 56 -6.97 1.19 17.58
C PHE A 56 -7.38 1.59 16.14
N GLY A 57 -8.00 0.68 15.37
CA GLY A 57 -8.43 0.95 13.99
C GLY A 57 -7.29 0.92 12.98
N ILE A 58 -6.26 0.11 13.23
CA ILE A 58 -5.08 -0.04 12.38
C ILE A 58 -5.37 -1.09 11.30
N TYR A 59 -4.94 -0.85 10.07
CA TYR A 59 -4.79 -1.90 9.06
C TYR A 59 -3.37 -2.48 9.15
N ALA A 60 -3.25 -3.81 9.18
CA ALA A 60 -1.97 -4.52 9.25
C ALA A 60 -1.95 -5.65 8.21
N GLU A 61 -0.95 -5.70 7.33
CA GLU A 61 -0.77 -6.80 6.37
C GLU A 61 0.62 -7.42 6.39
N TRP A 62 0.66 -8.75 6.24
CA TRP A 62 1.82 -9.40 5.64
C TRP A 62 1.73 -9.18 4.13
N SER A 63 2.66 -8.40 3.59
CA SER A 63 2.85 -8.26 2.15
C SER A 63 3.65 -9.43 1.59
N ILE A 64 3.69 -9.59 0.27
CA ILE A 64 4.32 -10.74 -0.39
C ILE A 64 5.86 -10.69 -0.42
N ASN A 65 6.45 -9.51 -0.24
CA ASN A 65 7.89 -9.26 -0.06
C ASN A 65 8.13 -7.86 0.53
N GLU A 66 9.38 -7.51 0.82
CA GLU A 66 9.74 -6.27 1.50
C GLU A 66 9.50 -5.01 0.64
N ILE A 67 9.77 -5.06 -0.67
CA ILE A 67 9.53 -3.89 -1.54
C ILE A 67 8.05 -3.54 -1.60
N VAL A 68 7.18 -4.55 -1.77
CA VAL A 68 5.72 -4.35 -1.75
C VAL A 68 5.26 -3.83 -0.38
N SER A 69 5.85 -4.29 0.73
CA SER A 69 5.49 -3.78 2.08
C SER A 69 5.86 -2.29 2.26
N LEU A 70 7.02 -1.86 1.76
CA LEU A 70 7.43 -0.45 1.79
C LEU A 70 6.55 0.41 0.87
N GLU A 71 6.20 -0.10 -0.31
CA GLU A 71 5.31 0.59 -1.26
C GLU A 71 3.87 0.73 -0.72
N VAL A 72 3.36 -0.26 -0.01
CA VAL A 72 2.07 -0.22 0.72
C VAL A 72 2.12 0.84 1.82
N ALA A 73 3.15 0.82 2.67
CA ALA A 73 3.33 1.81 3.72
C ALA A 73 3.51 3.23 3.14
N ALA A 74 4.19 3.36 2.00
CA ALA A 74 4.36 4.61 1.26
C ALA A 74 3.04 5.13 0.66
N GLY A 75 2.25 4.28 -0.01
CA GLY A 75 0.95 4.67 -0.56
C GLY A 75 0.00 5.20 0.52
N ALA A 76 -0.01 4.56 1.69
CA ALA A 76 -0.72 5.06 2.86
C ALA A 76 -0.17 6.42 3.34
N SER A 77 1.15 6.54 3.49
CA SER A 77 1.82 7.79 3.90
C SER A 77 1.56 8.97 2.93
N MET A 78 1.52 8.73 1.62
CA MET A 78 1.17 9.73 0.60
C MET A 78 -0.27 10.24 0.76
N SER A 79 -1.19 9.42 1.27
CA SER A 79 -2.55 9.85 1.62
C SER A 79 -2.66 10.64 2.93
N GLY A 80 -1.56 10.86 3.67
CA GLY A 80 -1.51 11.72 4.86
C GLY A 80 -1.68 10.99 6.21
N VAL A 81 -2.02 9.70 6.21
CA VAL A 81 -2.07 8.87 7.43
C VAL A 81 -0.66 8.43 7.86
N ARG A 82 -0.49 8.11 9.15
CA ARG A 82 0.78 7.57 9.67
C ARG A 82 0.92 6.09 9.33
N SER A 83 2.07 5.67 8.83
CA SER A 83 2.36 4.28 8.48
C SER A 83 3.73 3.79 8.94
N ILE A 84 3.85 2.48 9.15
CA ILE A 84 5.10 1.80 9.47
C ILE A 84 5.32 0.63 8.53
N VAL A 85 6.58 0.41 8.15
CA VAL A 85 7.03 -0.86 7.60
C VAL A 85 8.11 -1.45 8.50
N SER A 86 8.11 -2.77 8.71
CA SER A 86 9.16 -3.48 9.44
C SER A 86 9.80 -4.57 8.59
N MET A 87 11.13 -4.65 8.63
CA MET A 87 11.93 -5.65 7.92
C MET A 87 13.31 -5.80 8.57
N LYS A 88 14.06 -6.84 8.21
CA LYS A 88 15.48 -6.93 8.53
C LYS A 88 16.32 -6.22 7.47
N HIS A 89 17.54 -5.83 7.83
CA HIS A 89 18.58 -5.26 6.94
C HIS A 89 18.66 -5.92 5.54
N VAL A 90 18.68 -7.25 5.41
CA VAL A 90 18.68 -7.92 4.08
C VAL A 90 17.48 -7.48 3.24
N GLY A 91 16.30 -7.43 3.84
CA GLY A 91 15.05 -7.02 3.21
C GLY A 91 15.01 -5.54 2.79
N LEU A 92 15.79 -4.68 3.44
CA LEU A 92 15.94 -3.28 3.01
C LEU A 92 16.65 -3.17 1.65
N ASN A 93 17.47 -4.16 1.27
CA ASN A 93 18.04 -4.24 -0.08
C ASN A 93 16.98 -4.62 -1.12
N VAL A 94 16.08 -5.55 -0.77
CA VAL A 94 14.93 -5.91 -1.62
C VAL A 94 14.05 -4.68 -1.84
N ALA A 95 13.81 -3.90 -0.78
CA ALA A 95 13.04 -2.65 -0.80
C ALA A 95 13.82 -1.40 -1.29
N ALA A 96 15.07 -1.55 -1.76
CA ALA A 96 15.97 -0.40 -1.92
C ALA A 96 15.52 0.62 -2.99
N ASP A 97 15.01 0.16 -4.13
CA ASP A 97 14.58 1.03 -5.25
C ASP A 97 13.43 1.96 -4.81
N ALA A 98 12.44 1.39 -4.10
CA ALA A 98 11.37 2.14 -3.46
C ALA A 98 11.93 3.11 -2.38
N ALA A 99 12.83 2.65 -1.50
CA ALA A 99 13.38 3.47 -0.42
C ALA A 99 14.15 4.69 -0.95
N MET A 100 15.03 4.50 -1.93
CA MET A 100 15.81 5.59 -2.56
C MET A 100 14.87 6.64 -3.20
N THR A 101 13.83 6.19 -3.90
CA THR A 101 12.87 7.09 -4.56
C THR A 101 11.94 7.79 -3.55
N LEU A 102 11.69 7.18 -2.38
CA LEU A 102 10.91 7.79 -1.29
C LEU A 102 11.64 8.95 -0.59
N ALA A 103 12.97 9.02 -0.64
CA ALA A 103 13.70 10.20 -0.20
C ALA A 103 13.41 11.42 -1.10
N TYR A 104 13.21 11.22 -2.40
CA TYR A 104 12.99 12.28 -3.39
C TYR A 104 11.53 12.77 -3.39
N THR A 105 10.56 11.84 -3.46
CA THR A 105 9.12 12.18 -3.33
C THR A 105 8.81 12.75 -1.94
N GLY A 106 9.45 12.20 -0.90
CA GLY A 106 9.14 12.49 0.49
C GLY A 106 7.75 11.99 0.89
N VAL A 107 7.26 12.41 2.05
CA VAL A 107 6.01 11.88 2.64
C VAL A 107 5.05 12.96 3.12
N LYS A 108 3.78 12.61 3.32
CA LYS A 108 2.72 13.53 3.79
C LYS A 108 2.31 13.21 5.24
N GLY A 109 1.91 11.97 5.51
CA GLY A 109 1.84 11.41 6.85
C GLY A 109 3.15 10.70 7.19
N GLY A 110 3.50 10.65 8.48
CA GLY A 110 4.80 10.10 8.89
C GLY A 110 4.96 8.62 8.51
N LEU A 111 6.10 8.29 7.92
CA LEU A 111 6.51 6.94 7.53
C LEU A 111 7.75 6.53 8.32
N VAL A 112 7.61 5.48 9.12
CA VAL A 112 8.74 4.86 9.82
C VAL A 112 9.12 3.57 9.11
N ILE A 113 10.42 3.40 8.84
CA ILE A 113 11.03 2.17 8.34
C ILE A 113 11.78 1.54 9.53
N ALA A 114 11.18 0.56 10.19
CA ALA A 114 11.82 -0.18 11.27
C ALA A 114 12.73 -1.26 10.65
N VAL A 115 14.03 -1.19 10.94
CA VAL A 115 15.04 -2.06 10.35
C VAL A 115 15.85 -2.75 11.43
N CYS A 116 15.83 -4.08 11.44
CA CYS A 116 16.62 -4.87 12.37
C CYS A 116 17.87 -5.45 11.67
N ASP A 117 19.04 -4.99 12.09
CA ASP A 117 20.33 -5.57 11.70
C ASP A 117 20.55 -6.88 12.49
N ASP A 118 21.24 -7.86 11.89
CA ASP A 118 21.54 -9.18 12.50
C ASP A 118 23.05 -9.43 12.56
N PRO A 119 23.79 -8.79 13.50
CA PRO A 119 25.26 -8.73 13.44
C PRO A 119 25.98 -10.07 13.63
N ALA A 120 25.29 -11.12 14.08
CA ALA A 120 25.85 -12.48 14.17
C ALA A 120 25.14 -13.47 13.24
N MET A 121 24.37 -12.97 12.27
CA MET A 121 23.71 -13.78 11.24
C MET A 121 22.83 -14.92 11.78
N HIS A 122 22.18 -14.74 12.94
CA HIS A 122 21.34 -15.78 13.57
C HIS A 122 20.23 -16.29 12.66
N SER A 123 19.83 -15.48 11.69
CA SER A 123 18.76 -15.76 10.72
C SER A 123 19.07 -15.27 9.30
N SER A 124 20.32 -14.86 9.02
CA SER A 124 20.67 -14.01 7.87
C SER A 124 21.88 -14.55 7.08
N GLN A 125 21.93 -14.21 5.79
CA GLN A 125 22.93 -14.74 4.85
C GLN A 125 24.23 -13.92 4.80
N ASN A 126 24.23 -12.73 5.40
CA ASN A 126 25.37 -11.83 5.55
C ASN A 126 25.06 -10.82 6.66
N GLU A 127 26.10 -10.21 7.22
CA GLU A 127 26.01 -9.03 8.08
C GLU A 127 25.85 -7.77 7.24
N GLN A 128 25.02 -6.83 7.68
CA GLN A 128 24.92 -5.50 7.07
C GLN A 128 24.61 -4.43 8.11
N ASP A 129 25.14 -3.24 7.88
CA ASP A 129 24.98 -2.06 8.72
C ASP A 129 24.07 -1.03 8.04
N THR A 130 22.83 -0.92 8.51
CA THR A 130 21.82 -0.01 7.93
C THR A 130 22.23 1.47 8.00
N ARG A 131 23.23 1.85 8.81
CA ARG A 131 23.75 3.22 8.86
C ARG A 131 24.42 3.63 7.55
N TYR A 132 25.03 2.69 6.82
CA TYR A 132 25.56 2.97 5.47
C TYR A 132 24.45 3.12 4.43
N PHE A 133 23.31 2.44 4.59
CA PHE A 133 22.13 2.64 3.73
C PHE A 133 21.51 4.03 3.93
N ALA A 134 21.45 4.52 5.18
CA ALA A 134 21.01 5.88 5.48
C ALA A 134 21.88 6.96 4.80
N ILE A 135 23.21 6.78 4.78
CA ILE A 135 24.14 7.66 4.03
C ILE A 135 23.84 7.65 2.53
N HIS A 136 23.62 6.48 1.94
CA HIS A 136 23.37 6.33 0.50
C HIS A 136 22.04 6.99 0.07
N SER A 137 21.02 6.93 0.93
CA SER A 137 19.66 7.36 0.63
C SER A 137 19.29 8.78 1.11
N ASP A 138 20.17 9.46 1.86
CA ASP A 138 19.87 10.69 2.62
C ASP A 138 18.70 10.54 3.64
N ILE A 139 18.31 9.32 4.00
CA ILE A 139 17.18 9.07 4.92
C ILE A 139 17.63 9.19 6.39
N PRO A 140 16.99 10.06 7.21
CA PRO A 140 17.33 10.20 8.62
C PRO A 140 17.18 8.89 9.41
N LEU A 141 18.12 8.60 10.33
CA LEU A 141 18.18 7.33 11.08
C LEU A 141 18.33 7.53 12.60
N PHE A 142 17.44 6.91 13.35
CA PHE A 142 17.57 6.65 14.80
C PHE A 142 18.16 5.27 15.04
N ASP A 143 18.95 5.11 16.11
CA ASP A 143 19.64 3.87 16.48
C ASP A 143 19.36 3.54 17.96
N ALA A 144 18.44 2.60 18.19
CA ALA A 144 17.91 2.30 19.51
C ALA A 144 18.82 1.31 20.27
N GLY A 145 19.20 1.64 21.50
CA GLY A 145 20.07 0.79 22.31
C GLY A 145 19.36 -0.12 23.32
N ASN A 146 18.05 0.04 23.52
CA ASN A 146 17.23 -0.79 24.40
C ASN A 146 15.72 -0.59 24.11
N PRO A 147 14.82 -1.42 24.65
CA PRO A 147 13.37 -1.30 24.40
C PRO A 147 12.71 0.03 24.79
N GLN A 148 13.19 0.76 25.82
CA GLN A 148 12.63 2.08 26.13
C GLN A 148 12.94 3.07 24.99
N GLU A 149 14.16 3.01 24.47
CA GLU A 149 14.56 3.84 23.33
C GLU A 149 13.84 3.44 22.04
N ALA A 150 13.63 2.14 21.79
CA ALA A 150 12.88 1.67 20.63
C ALA A 150 11.46 2.29 20.56
N LEU A 151 10.73 2.29 21.69
CA LEU A 151 9.43 2.97 21.80
C LEU A 151 9.56 4.48 21.56
N ASP A 152 10.44 5.14 22.32
CA ASP A 152 10.52 6.61 22.34
C ASP A 152 11.07 7.19 21.02
N MET A 153 12.00 6.51 20.36
CA MET A 153 12.53 6.86 19.05
C MET A 153 11.50 6.62 17.95
N THR A 154 10.77 5.49 17.96
CA THR A 154 9.70 5.24 16.98
C THR A 154 8.66 6.37 17.00
N ARG A 155 8.29 6.86 18.19
CA ARG A 155 7.38 8.00 18.34
C ARG A 155 7.95 9.32 17.82
N GLU A 156 9.23 9.58 18.06
CA GLU A 156 9.87 10.79 17.53
C GLU A 156 10.08 10.70 16.02
N ALA A 157 10.38 9.51 15.48
CA ALA A 157 10.56 9.27 14.06
C ALA A 157 9.30 9.66 13.25
N PHE A 158 8.09 9.33 13.73
CA PHE A 158 6.84 9.84 13.13
C PHE A 158 6.74 11.37 13.11
N ASN A 159 7.19 12.05 14.18
CA ASN A 159 7.12 13.51 14.27
C ASN A 159 8.19 14.20 13.40
N ILE A 160 9.40 13.63 13.32
CA ILE A 160 10.50 14.10 12.48
C ILE A 160 10.19 13.86 11.00
N SER A 161 9.65 12.68 10.68
CA SER A 161 9.20 12.29 9.33
C SER A 161 8.21 13.31 8.75
N GLU A 162 7.27 13.80 9.57
CA GLU A 162 6.26 14.77 9.15
C GLU A 162 6.80 16.19 9.02
N ARG A 163 7.72 16.60 9.89
CA ARG A 163 8.37 17.92 9.81
C ARG A 163 9.25 18.04 8.58
N LEU A 164 10.13 17.05 8.37
CA LEU A 164 11.01 16.99 7.20
C LEU A 164 10.26 16.56 5.93
N GLN A 165 9.04 16.00 6.05
CA GLN A 165 8.36 15.29 4.96
C GLN A 165 9.29 14.26 4.28
N LEU A 166 10.00 13.44 5.07
CA LEU A 166 10.86 12.34 4.63
C LEU A 166 10.49 11.05 5.38
N PRO A 167 10.70 9.84 4.81
CA PRO A 167 10.75 8.63 5.62
C PRO A 167 11.82 8.75 6.71
N VAL A 168 11.70 8.00 7.80
CA VAL A 168 12.72 7.93 8.87
C VAL A 168 12.98 6.47 9.24
N ILE A 169 14.25 6.07 9.28
CA ILE A 169 14.67 4.74 9.72
C ILE A 169 14.76 4.70 11.25
N VAL A 170 14.25 3.62 11.85
CA VAL A 170 14.51 3.25 13.24
C VAL A 170 15.25 1.93 13.24
N ARG A 171 16.54 1.97 13.57
CA ARG A 171 17.44 0.82 13.60
C ARG A 171 17.41 0.13 14.96
N LEU A 172 17.39 -1.20 14.92
CA LEU A 172 17.65 -2.11 16.04
C LEU A 172 18.73 -3.12 15.62
N THR A 173 19.38 -3.76 16.59
CA THR A 173 20.14 -5.00 16.36
C THR A 173 19.46 -6.16 17.10
N THR A 174 19.71 -7.42 16.73
CA THR A 174 19.03 -8.62 17.29
C THR A 174 18.91 -8.61 18.83
N ARG A 175 19.96 -8.15 19.53
CA ARG A 175 19.99 -8.05 21.01
C ARG A 175 19.06 -6.98 21.58
N VAL A 176 18.76 -5.93 20.82
CA VAL A 176 17.78 -4.89 21.15
C VAL A 176 16.37 -5.38 20.82
N ALA A 177 16.17 -5.94 19.61
CA ALA A 177 14.91 -6.47 19.11
C ALA A 177 14.32 -7.53 20.07
N HIS A 178 15.05 -8.62 20.31
CA HIS A 178 14.58 -9.71 21.18
C HIS A 178 14.81 -9.47 22.68
N GLY A 179 15.69 -8.54 23.06
CA GLY A 179 16.03 -8.25 24.46
C GLY A 179 14.90 -7.59 25.23
N LYS A 180 14.52 -8.14 26.40
CA LYS A 180 13.37 -7.67 27.19
C LYS A 180 13.77 -6.65 28.28
N GLY A 181 13.00 -5.57 28.38
CA GLY A 181 13.20 -4.47 29.32
C GLY A 181 11.90 -3.93 29.92
N ARG A 182 12.02 -3.27 31.07
CA ARG A 182 10.90 -2.58 31.74
C ARG A 182 10.65 -1.22 31.08
N VAL A 183 9.74 -1.18 30.12
CA VAL A 183 9.41 0.00 29.31
C VAL A 183 8.29 0.81 29.99
N LYS A 184 8.53 2.10 30.20
CA LYS A 184 7.53 3.08 30.65
C LYS A 184 6.66 3.51 29.47
N ILE A 185 5.38 3.16 29.53
CA ILE A 185 4.40 3.56 28.52
C ILE A 185 3.88 4.97 28.77
N ARG A 186 3.36 5.61 27.72
CA ARG A 186 2.73 6.94 27.79
C ARG A 186 1.35 6.91 27.12
N GLU A 187 0.75 8.08 26.96
CA GLU A 187 -0.56 8.23 26.33
C GLU A 187 -0.55 7.83 24.85
N ILE A 188 -1.59 7.09 24.46
CA ILE A 188 -1.81 6.61 23.10
C ILE A 188 -2.54 7.70 22.31
N SER A 189 -1.87 8.30 21.33
CA SER A 189 -2.50 9.21 20.37
C SER A 189 -3.48 8.46 19.48
N LYS A 190 -4.78 8.80 19.53
CA LYS A 190 -5.76 8.22 18.60
C LYS A 190 -5.46 8.65 17.16
N GLY A 191 -5.22 7.67 16.29
CA GLY A 191 -5.15 7.87 14.84
C GLY A 191 -6.49 8.40 14.34
N SER A 192 -6.52 9.68 13.98
CA SER A 192 -7.74 10.41 13.59
C SER A 192 -7.60 11.12 12.25
N ARG A 193 -6.53 10.81 11.50
CA ARG A 193 -6.30 11.41 10.19
C ARG A 193 -7.14 10.73 9.13
N LYS A 194 -7.78 11.55 8.31
CA LYS A 194 -8.54 11.16 7.13
C LYS A 194 -7.57 11.03 5.96
N ALA A 195 -7.62 9.91 5.24
CA ALA A 195 -6.79 9.68 4.06
C ALA A 195 -7.25 10.57 2.90
N GLU A 196 -6.40 11.50 2.47
CA GLU A 196 -6.64 12.45 1.39
C GLU A 196 -5.35 12.63 0.58
N PHE A 197 -5.31 12.03 -0.61
CA PHE A 197 -4.17 12.13 -1.53
C PHE A 197 -4.26 13.40 -2.38
N ASP A 198 -3.19 14.21 -2.40
CA ASP A 198 -3.08 15.36 -3.30
C ASP A 198 -2.41 14.98 -4.61
N LYS A 199 -2.91 15.51 -5.72
CA LYS A 199 -2.50 15.10 -7.08
C LYS A 199 -1.34 15.95 -7.62
N ASP A 200 -0.35 16.26 -6.78
CA ASP A 200 0.86 17.00 -7.18
C ASP A 200 1.82 16.10 -7.99
N VAL A 201 1.60 16.07 -9.30
CA VAL A 201 2.43 15.37 -10.28
C VAL A 201 3.90 15.77 -10.20
N SER A 202 4.22 17.03 -9.83
CA SER A 202 5.61 17.50 -9.72
C SER A 202 6.36 16.88 -8.53
N ARG A 203 5.62 16.41 -7.53
CA ARG A 203 6.11 15.76 -6.33
C ARG A 203 6.03 14.23 -6.38
N TRP A 204 4.99 13.66 -7.00
CA TRP A 204 4.68 12.24 -6.91
C TRP A 204 5.06 11.41 -8.14
N VAL A 205 5.41 12.02 -9.27
CA VAL A 205 5.84 11.33 -10.51
C VAL A 205 7.34 11.58 -10.76
N MET A 206 8.19 10.61 -10.44
CA MET A 206 9.67 10.74 -10.47
C MET A 206 10.32 10.54 -11.85
N VAL A 207 9.76 11.20 -12.87
CA VAL A 207 10.48 11.40 -14.14
C VAL A 207 11.69 12.33 -13.95
N PRO A 208 12.77 12.22 -14.76
CA PRO A 208 14.04 12.92 -14.50
C PRO A 208 13.94 14.44 -14.31
N SER A 209 13.04 15.09 -15.04
CA SER A 209 12.77 16.54 -14.94
C SER A 209 12.15 16.97 -13.60
N ASN A 210 11.48 16.06 -12.90
CA ASN A 210 11.01 16.25 -11.52
C ASN A 210 12.08 15.79 -10.52
N ALA A 211 12.70 14.62 -10.74
CA ALA A 211 13.71 14.05 -9.85
C ALA A 211 14.88 15.02 -9.57
N ILE A 212 15.38 15.74 -10.58
CA ILE A 212 16.42 16.77 -10.42
C ILE A 212 15.99 17.91 -9.49
N LYS A 213 14.71 18.31 -9.53
CA LYS A 213 14.15 19.34 -8.63
C LYS A 213 13.97 18.78 -7.22
N ARG A 214 13.45 17.55 -7.11
CA ARG A 214 13.22 16.84 -5.85
C ARG A 214 14.51 16.54 -5.09
N HIS A 215 15.61 16.27 -5.77
CA HIS A 215 16.91 16.11 -5.14
C HIS A 215 17.38 17.39 -4.43
N ARG A 216 17.09 18.58 -4.97
CA ARG A 216 17.41 19.85 -4.29
C ARG A 216 16.60 19.99 -2.98
N VAL A 217 15.31 19.70 -3.04
CA VAL A 217 14.41 19.65 -1.87
C VAL A 217 14.88 18.62 -0.82
N LEU A 218 15.38 17.46 -1.24
CA LEU A 218 15.99 16.46 -0.35
C LEU A 218 17.25 17.01 0.34
N LYS A 219 18.12 17.74 -0.37
CA LYS A 219 19.32 18.35 0.23
C LYS A 219 18.99 19.53 1.15
N GLU A 220 17.97 20.33 0.85
CA GLU A 220 17.40 21.34 1.75
C GLU A 220 16.89 20.70 3.06
N LYS A 221 16.11 19.60 2.94
CA LYS A 221 15.62 18.83 4.10
C LYS A 221 16.73 18.14 4.89
N SER A 222 17.79 17.67 4.24
CA SER A 222 18.98 17.13 4.89
C SER A 222 19.70 18.21 5.71
N GLN A 223 19.74 19.46 5.22
CA GLN A 223 20.21 20.62 6.01
C GLN A 223 19.28 20.93 7.20
N GLU A 224 17.95 20.83 7.06
CA GLU A 224 17.03 20.97 8.20
C GLU A 224 17.19 19.84 9.23
N ALA A 225 17.41 18.60 8.78
CA ALA A 225 17.68 17.43 9.61
C ALA A 225 18.94 17.61 10.48
N ASN A 226 19.99 18.25 9.95
CA ASN A 226 21.16 18.67 10.73
C ASN A 226 20.78 19.61 11.89
N GLY A 227 19.75 20.43 11.73
CA GLY A 227 19.19 21.25 12.80
C GLY A 227 18.49 20.44 13.89
N TYR A 228 17.73 19.40 13.54
CA TYR A 228 17.06 18.54 14.53
C TYR A 228 18.01 17.59 15.26
N VAL A 229 18.93 16.93 14.54
CA VAL A 229 19.85 15.95 15.14
C VAL A 229 20.74 16.58 16.21
N ASN A 230 21.15 17.84 16.02
CA ASN A 230 21.97 18.59 16.98
C ASN A 230 21.19 19.16 18.19
N ARG A 231 19.86 19.04 18.18
CA ARG A 231 18.92 19.35 19.27
C ARG A 231 18.21 18.10 19.82
N SER A 232 18.59 16.91 19.35
CA SER A 232 17.91 15.65 19.71
C SER A 232 18.16 15.27 21.18
N LYS A 233 17.08 15.07 21.93
CA LYS A 233 17.11 14.56 23.32
C LYS A 233 17.72 13.15 23.45
N PHE A 234 17.87 12.43 22.33
CA PHE A 234 18.50 11.10 22.27
C PHE A 234 20.01 11.15 22.06
N ASN A 235 20.58 12.34 21.84
CA ASN A 235 22.01 12.58 21.72
C ASN A 235 22.49 13.22 23.03
N ILE A 236 22.96 12.38 23.97
CA ILE A 236 23.14 12.70 25.38
C ILE A 236 24.63 12.82 25.71
N ILE A 237 25.02 13.93 26.34
CA ILE A 237 26.35 14.14 26.92
C ILE A 237 26.24 13.92 28.44
N GLU A 238 27.03 12.99 28.97
CA GLU A 238 27.27 12.74 30.40
C GLU A 238 28.72 13.16 30.68
N ASP A 239 28.88 14.43 31.04
CA ASP A 239 30.18 15.06 31.26
C ASP A 239 30.61 14.92 32.71
N ASN A 240 31.57 14.02 32.95
CA ASN A 240 32.12 13.75 34.28
C ASN A 240 33.47 14.45 34.52
N GLY A 241 33.83 15.42 33.65
CA GLY A 241 35.08 16.18 33.75
C GLY A 241 36.33 15.34 33.53
N LYS A 242 36.28 14.34 32.62
CA LYS A 242 37.36 13.36 32.40
C LYS A 242 38.03 13.54 31.05
N GLU A 243 39.34 13.28 30.99
CA GLU A 243 40.15 13.53 29.78
C GLU A 243 39.91 12.51 28.65
N ILE A 244 39.23 11.40 28.92
CA ILE A 244 38.88 10.37 27.94
C ILE A 244 37.36 10.36 27.77
N GLY A 245 36.91 10.46 26.52
CA GLY A 245 35.50 10.37 26.14
C GLY A 245 35.17 9.04 25.46
N ILE A 246 34.13 8.34 25.93
CA ILE A 246 33.54 7.20 25.21
C ILE A 246 32.36 7.69 24.36
N VAL A 247 32.35 7.36 23.07
CA VAL A 247 31.26 7.68 22.14
C VAL A 247 30.67 6.38 21.61
N GLY A 248 29.34 6.27 21.55
CA GLY A 248 28.70 5.10 20.96
C GLY A 248 27.21 5.26 20.69
N SER A 249 26.66 4.33 19.92
CA SER A 249 25.23 4.21 19.62
C SER A 249 24.73 2.78 19.87
N GLY A 250 23.42 2.56 19.69
CA GLY A 250 22.80 1.24 19.83
C GLY A 250 23.12 0.55 21.16
N ILE A 251 23.18 -0.78 21.15
CA ILE A 251 23.51 -1.60 22.32
C ILE A 251 25.00 -1.50 22.71
N GLY A 252 25.90 -1.19 21.76
CA GLY A 252 27.33 -1.06 22.01
C GLY A 252 27.67 -0.04 23.10
N TYR A 253 26.99 1.12 23.10
CA TYR A 253 27.07 2.10 24.20
C TYR A 253 26.70 1.49 25.56
N TYR A 254 25.63 0.68 25.62
CA TYR A 254 25.15 0.07 26.86
C TYR A 254 26.06 -1.05 27.36
N TYR A 255 26.63 -1.86 26.47
CA TYR A 255 27.66 -2.84 26.82
C TYR A 255 28.93 -2.15 27.34
N ALA A 256 29.40 -1.07 26.70
CA ALA A 256 30.52 -0.28 27.23
C ALA A 256 30.22 0.28 28.65
N ARG A 257 29.00 0.80 28.89
CA ARG A 257 28.51 1.18 30.23
C ARG A 257 28.25 0.01 31.20
N SER A 258 28.41 -1.24 30.77
CA SER A 258 28.34 -2.41 31.66
C SER A 258 29.73 -2.91 32.08
N VAL A 259 30.77 -2.58 31.31
CA VAL A 259 32.16 -3.06 31.47
C VAL A 259 33.05 -2.00 32.14
N LEU A 260 32.94 -0.74 31.71
CA LEU A 260 33.81 0.36 32.15
C LEU A 260 33.22 1.13 33.34
N ASP A 261 34.08 1.64 34.22
CA ASP A 261 33.64 2.53 35.31
C ASP A 261 33.13 3.86 34.73
N LYS A 262 31.82 4.07 34.91
CA LYS A 262 31.09 5.27 34.49
C LYS A 262 31.72 6.55 35.00
N ASN A 263 32.29 6.52 36.20
CA ASN A 263 32.86 7.70 36.87
C ASN A 263 34.24 8.09 36.34
N GLN A 264 34.94 7.18 35.66
CA GLN A 264 36.22 7.45 34.98
C GLN A 264 36.00 7.93 33.54
N PHE A 265 34.87 7.55 32.95
CA PHE A 265 34.34 7.93 31.64
C PHE A 265 33.71 9.33 31.61
N SER A 266 33.99 10.18 30.62
CA SER A 266 32.96 11.09 30.08
C SER A 266 32.30 10.42 28.89
N TRP A 267 30.99 10.59 28.68
CA TRP A 267 30.23 9.81 27.70
C TRP A 267 29.41 10.66 26.73
N LEU A 268 29.36 10.23 25.48
CA LEU A 268 28.44 10.73 24.45
C LEU A 268 27.65 9.56 23.87
N LYS A 269 26.37 9.49 24.21
CA LYS A 269 25.43 8.54 23.62
C LYS A 269 24.80 9.16 22.38
N LEU A 270 24.94 8.52 21.22
CA LEU A 270 24.24 8.91 19.99
C LEU A 270 23.00 8.01 19.81
N GLY A 271 21.87 8.62 19.48
CA GLY A 271 20.58 7.95 19.27
C GLY A 271 19.81 8.47 18.06
N PHE A 272 20.07 9.71 17.63
CA PHE A 272 19.75 10.18 16.27
C PHE A 272 21.10 10.32 15.57
N VAL A 273 21.39 9.39 14.65
CA VAL A 273 22.75 9.01 14.23
C VAL A 273 23.09 9.47 12.81
N TYR A 274 22.12 9.50 11.90
CA TYR A 274 22.26 10.11 10.57
C TYR A 274 21.15 11.16 10.33
N PRO A 275 21.46 12.38 9.81
CA PRO A 275 22.80 12.94 9.57
C PRO A 275 23.66 13.02 10.84
N PHE A 276 24.98 13.06 10.71
CA PHE A 276 25.87 13.02 11.89
C PHE A 276 25.74 14.28 12.77
N PRO A 277 25.59 14.17 14.11
CA PRO A 277 25.39 15.30 15.01
C PRO A 277 26.70 16.06 15.34
N THR A 278 27.29 16.68 14.32
CA THR A 278 28.57 17.40 14.36
C THR A 278 28.71 18.43 15.50
N GLU A 279 27.66 19.20 15.81
CA GLU A 279 27.73 20.25 16.83
C GLU A 279 27.51 19.70 18.25
N VAL A 280 26.79 18.59 18.42
CA VAL A 280 26.79 17.83 19.70
C VAL A 280 28.17 17.23 19.92
N PHE A 281 28.73 16.61 18.88
CA PHE A 281 30.06 16.01 18.93
C PHE A 281 31.14 17.05 19.27
N LYS A 282 31.18 18.21 18.60
CA LYS A 282 32.14 19.30 18.91
C LYS A 282 32.05 19.76 20.38
N ARG A 283 30.84 19.93 20.93
CA ARG A 283 30.63 20.31 22.34
C ARG A 283 31.15 19.26 23.34
N PHE A 284 31.18 17.99 22.94
CA PHE A 284 31.77 16.91 23.72
C PHE A 284 33.29 16.85 23.53
N ALA A 285 33.76 16.84 22.29
CA ALA A 285 35.17 16.78 21.91
C ALA A 285 35.99 17.93 22.50
N SER A 286 35.41 19.13 22.65
CA SER A 286 36.08 20.28 23.29
C SER A 286 36.43 20.08 24.77
N LYS A 287 35.99 18.99 25.40
CA LYS A 287 36.19 18.68 26.83
C LYS A 287 37.09 17.48 27.10
N VAL A 288 37.45 16.72 26.06
CA VAL A 288 38.21 15.46 26.18
C VAL A 288 39.46 15.51 25.30
N LYS A 289 40.56 14.87 25.73
CA LYS A 289 41.83 14.82 24.98
C LYS A 289 41.98 13.58 24.10
N LYS A 290 41.22 12.53 24.41
CA LYS A 290 41.20 11.23 23.70
C LYS A 290 39.76 10.76 23.61
N ILE A 291 39.39 10.19 22.46
CA ILE A 291 38.06 9.63 22.21
C ILE A 291 38.19 8.14 21.90
N ILE A 292 37.29 7.33 22.44
CA ILE A 292 37.14 5.90 22.12
C ILE A 292 35.73 5.69 21.57
N VAL A 293 35.62 5.08 20.40
CA VAL A 293 34.34 4.82 19.72
C VAL A 293 33.94 3.35 19.87
N VAL A 294 32.67 3.13 20.23
CA VAL A 294 32.07 1.80 20.37
C VAL A 294 30.80 1.73 19.51
N GLU A 295 30.87 0.93 18.45
CA GLU A 295 29.77 0.68 17.52
C GLU A 295 29.81 -0.77 17.02
N GLU A 296 28.66 -1.41 16.86
CA GLU A 296 28.55 -2.74 16.23
C GLU A 296 28.80 -2.64 14.72
N LEU A 297 29.19 -3.76 14.09
CA LEU A 297 29.47 -3.84 12.66
C LEU A 297 30.54 -2.83 12.20
N ARG A 298 30.23 -1.89 11.31
CA ARG A 298 31.25 -1.14 10.56
C ARG A 298 31.59 0.22 11.21
N PRO A 299 32.79 0.78 11.01
CA PRO A 299 33.26 2.00 11.69
C PRO A 299 32.64 3.30 11.12
N TYR A 300 31.32 3.46 11.18
CA TYR A 300 30.61 4.65 10.69
C TYR A 300 30.88 5.90 11.57
N ILE A 301 30.66 5.76 12.88
CA ILE A 301 30.81 6.84 13.85
C ILE A 301 32.29 7.19 13.99
N GLU A 302 33.16 6.19 14.02
CA GLU A 302 34.61 6.35 14.09
C GLU A 302 35.15 7.16 12.89
N ASN A 303 34.77 6.80 11.66
CA ASN A 303 35.21 7.53 10.47
C ASN A 303 34.60 8.93 10.37
N SER A 304 33.36 9.13 10.86
CA SER A 304 32.76 10.47 10.99
C SER A 304 33.51 11.36 12.00
N ILE A 305 34.09 10.75 13.04
CA ILE A 305 34.78 11.45 14.13
C ILE A 305 36.27 11.71 13.82
N LYS A 306 36.96 10.83 13.08
CA LYS A 306 38.37 11.02 12.65
C LYS A 306 38.61 12.35 11.94
N CYS A 307 37.63 12.86 11.19
CA CYS A 307 37.70 14.16 10.51
C CYS A 307 37.49 15.38 11.45
N LEU A 308 37.13 15.15 12.71
CA LEU A 308 36.72 16.18 13.67
C LEU A 308 37.56 16.18 14.96
N HIS A 309 38.34 15.13 15.23
CA HIS A 309 39.22 15.02 16.40
C HIS A 309 40.47 14.19 16.06
N PRO A 310 41.70 14.60 16.47
CA PRO A 310 42.93 13.90 16.08
C PRO A 310 43.19 12.61 16.87
N ASN A 311 42.77 12.55 18.13
CA ASN A 311 43.03 11.41 19.02
C ASN A 311 41.78 10.53 19.15
N VAL A 312 41.60 9.62 18.20
CA VAL A 312 40.43 8.72 18.12
C VAL A 312 40.91 7.28 18.11
N LEU A 313 40.36 6.46 19.00
CA LEU A 313 40.50 5.01 19.02
C LEU A 313 39.15 4.37 18.68
N GLY A 314 39.19 3.23 18.01
CA GLY A 314 38.01 2.44 17.64
C GLY A 314 38.48 1.12 17.05
N LYS A 315 37.75 0.56 16.08
CA LYS A 315 38.05 -0.73 15.44
C LYS A 315 39.44 -0.74 14.80
N ASN A 316 39.84 0.37 14.15
CA ASN A 316 41.18 0.49 13.57
C ASN A 316 42.35 0.45 14.58
N ASN A 317 42.08 0.54 15.89
CA ASN A 317 43.11 0.72 16.93
C ASN A 317 42.85 -0.11 18.21
N THR A 318 41.90 -1.04 18.20
CA THR A 318 41.52 -1.91 19.32
C THR A 318 41.14 -3.30 18.79
N LYS A 319 40.76 -4.24 19.66
CA LYS A 319 40.23 -5.56 19.25
C LYS A 319 38.70 -5.57 19.02
N LEU A 320 38.09 -4.40 18.82
CA LEU A 320 36.67 -4.31 18.44
C LEU A 320 36.54 -4.70 16.95
N ASP A 321 36.11 -5.92 16.68
CA ASP A 321 35.96 -6.46 15.32
C ASP A 321 34.87 -5.72 14.51
N GLU A 322 34.93 -5.80 13.17
CA GLU A 322 33.81 -5.46 12.28
C GLU A 322 32.80 -6.60 12.13
N ILE A 323 33.19 -7.83 12.50
CA ILE A 323 32.42 -9.07 12.39
C ILE A 323 31.78 -9.44 13.74
N GLY A 324 30.49 -9.77 13.73
CA GLY A 324 29.79 -10.36 14.88
C GLY A 324 29.02 -9.37 15.76
N GLU A 325 28.19 -9.93 16.65
CA GLU A 325 27.54 -9.18 17.73
C GLU A 325 28.53 -8.82 18.83
N PHE A 326 28.38 -7.62 19.39
CA PHE A 326 29.12 -7.27 20.58
C PHE A 326 28.54 -7.96 21.82
N THR A 327 29.42 -8.32 22.74
CA THR A 327 29.07 -8.74 24.10
C THR A 327 29.85 -7.89 25.11
N PRO A 328 29.46 -7.86 26.40
CA PRO A 328 30.29 -7.24 27.44
C PRO A 328 31.72 -7.79 27.45
N ASP A 329 31.92 -9.07 27.11
CA ASP A 329 33.23 -9.71 27.18
C ASP A 329 34.11 -9.39 25.96
N VAL A 330 33.52 -9.27 24.76
CA VAL A 330 34.22 -8.72 23.57
C VAL A 330 34.73 -7.30 23.82
N ILE A 331 33.89 -6.45 24.43
CA ILE A 331 34.28 -5.08 24.77
C ILE A 331 35.33 -5.05 25.89
N ARG A 332 35.24 -5.95 26.87
CA ARG A 332 36.23 -6.09 27.94
C ARG A 332 37.59 -6.50 27.37
N ASP A 333 37.67 -7.58 26.59
CA ASP A 333 38.93 -8.05 26.01
C ASP A 333 39.56 -7.04 25.04
N ALA A 334 38.76 -6.19 24.39
CA ALA A 334 39.26 -5.07 23.58
C ALA A 334 39.83 -3.89 24.39
N PHE A 335 39.48 -3.78 25.68
CA PHE A 335 39.86 -2.66 26.55
C PHE A 335 40.79 -3.05 27.73
N VAL A 336 40.95 -4.34 28.03
CA VAL A 336 41.98 -4.89 28.93
C VAL A 336 43.37 -4.48 28.49
N ASP A 337 43.70 -4.62 27.20
CA ASP A 337 45.01 -4.24 26.64
C ASP A 337 45.29 -2.72 26.72
N LEU A 338 44.25 -1.91 26.87
CA LEU A 338 44.35 -0.46 27.09
C LEU A 338 44.43 -0.08 28.58
N GLY A 339 44.38 -1.06 29.49
CA GLY A 339 44.41 -0.86 30.93
C GLY A 339 43.12 -0.24 31.51
N LEU A 340 41.98 -0.37 30.81
CA LEU A 340 40.73 0.33 31.16
C LEU A 340 39.74 -0.52 31.97
N CYS A 341 39.96 -1.85 32.04
CA CYS A 341 39.16 -2.79 32.82
C CYS A 341 39.94 -4.08 33.11
N GLU A 342 39.51 -4.82 34.13
CA GLU A 342 40.07 -6.13 34.48
C GLU A 342 39.58 -7.23 33.53
N LYS A 343 40.38 -8.29 33.36
CA LYS A 343 40.08 -9.43 32.48
C LYS A 343 39.06 -10.38 33.13
N ALA A 344 38.16 -10.95 32.33
CA ALA A 344 37.19 -11.94 32.81
C ALA A 344 37.82 -13.34 33.00
N GLU A 345 37.35 -14.08 34.01
CA GLU A 345 37.55 -15.52 34.10
C GLU A 345 36.55 -16.24 33.18
N LEU A 346 37.03 -16.72 32.04
CA LEU A 346 36.24 -17.50 31.10
C LEU A 346 35.82 -18.84 31.73
N HIS A 347 34.51 -19.08 31.82
CA HIS A 347 33.98 -20.43 32.02
C HIS A 347 34.06 -21.22 30.71
N ASN A 348 34.45 -22.49 30.79
CA ASN A 348 34.56 -23.36 29.61
C ASN A 348 33.22 -23.46 28.86
N PRO A 349 33.18 -23.26 27.52
CA PRO A 349 31.99 -23.46 26.73
C PRO A 349 31.49 -24.91 26.83
N LEU A 350 30.17 -25.08 26.98
CA LEU A 350 29.52 -26.37 26.80
C LEU A 350 29.25 -26.59 25.31
N ASP A 351 29.63 -27.76 24.80
CA ASP A 351 29.39 -28.15 23.42
C ASP A 351 27.90 -28.43 23.17
N LEU A 352 27.32 -27.81 22.14
CA LEU A 352 25.87 -27.80 21.88
C LEU A 352 25.56 -28.14 20.41
N PRO A 353 24.63 -29.08 20.15
CA PRO A 353 24.34 -29.55 18.79
C PRO A 353 23.55 -28.52 17.97
N SER A 354 24.03 -28.26 16.75
CA SER A 354 23.39 -27.37 15.77
C SER A 354 22.02 -27.90 15.28
N ARG A 355 21.14 -26.99 14.85
CA ARG A 355 19.81 -27.29 14.30
C ARG A 355 19.45 -26.36 13.13
N PRO A 356 19.31 -26.88 11.89
CA PRO A 356 18.78 -26.11 10.76
C PRO A 356 17.23 -26.06 10.75
N PRO A 357 16.61 -25.12 10.01
CA PRO A 357 15.14 -24.99 9.96
C PRO A 357 14.44 -26.11 9.18
N VAL A 358 13.27 -26.54 9.66
CA VAL A 358 12.37 -27.50 8.98
C VAL A 358 10.92 -27.30 9.43
N LEU A 359 9.94 -27.60 8.55
CA LEU A 359 8.52 -27.56 8.88
C LEU A 359 8.07 -28.82 9.65
N CYS A 360 7.17 -28.64 10.62
CA CYS A 360 6.73 -29.71 11.50
C CYS A 360 5.69 -30.66 10.86
N PRO A 361 5.69 -31.96 11.21
CA PRO A 361 4.57 -32.86 10.98
C PRO A 361 3.26 -32.32 11.59
N ALA A 362 2.11 -32.68 11.01
CA ALA A 362 0.76 -32.29 11.45
C ALA A 362 0.42 -30.78 11.42
N CYS A 363 1.07 -30.00 10.56
CA CYS A 363 0.74 -28.58 10.36
C CYS A 363 -0.72 -28.36 9.84
N PRO A 364 -1.53 -27.47 10.47
CA PRO A 364 -2.98 -27.38 10.21
C PRO A 364 -3.40 -26.64 8.93
N HIS A 365 -2.48 -26.00 8.19
CA HIS A 365 -2.80 -25.21 6.98
C HIS A 365 -3.53 -25.99 5.88
N ARG A 366 -3.56 -27.33 5.93
CA ARG A 366 -4.24 -28.19 4.97
C ARG A 366 -5.78 -28.14 5.04
N ALA A 367 -6.35 -27.83 6.21
CA ALA A 367 -7.81 -27.88 6.42
C ALA A 367 -8.55 -26.60 6.01
N PHE A 368 -7.84 -25.47 5.90
CA PHE A 368 -8.42 -24.14 5.64
C PHE A 368 -9.15 -24.05 4.29
N TYR A 369 -8.68 -24.78 3.28
CA TYR A 369 -9.18 -24.70 1.89
C TYR A 369 -10.61 -25.22 1.66
N TYR A 370 -11.27 -25.82 2.65
CA TYR A 370 -12.61 -26.41 2.47
C TYR A 370 -13.78 -25.42 2.71
N ALA A 371 -13.59 -24.38 3.52
CA ALA A 371 -14.69 -23.65 4.16
C ALA A 371 -15.11 -22.32 3.50
N LEU A 372 -14.83 -22.12 2.20
CA LEU A 372 -14.66 -20.78 1.60
C LEU A 372 -15.65 -20.42 0.46
N ASN A 373 -16.97 -20.58 0.68
CA ASN A 373 -18.03 -20.26 -0.32
C ASN A 373 -19.17 -19.35 0.24
N THR A 374 -19.91 -18.67 -0.68
CA THR A 374 -21.17 -17.86 -0.60
C THR A 374 -21.14 -16.35 -0.18
N VAL A 375 -22.05 -15.42 -0.61
CA VAL A 375 -22.39 -14.93 -2.00
C VAL A 375 -22.26 -13.35 -2.13
N LYS A 376 -23.19 -12.38 -2.41
CA LYS A 376 -24.64 -12.15 -2.76
C LYS A 376 -24.87 -10.63 -3.17
N GLN A 377 -26.04 -10.14 -3.66
CA GLN A 377 -26.28 -8.75 -4.22
C GLN A 377 -27.76 -8.20 -4.17
N PHE A 378 -28.09 -6.96 -4.66
CA PHE A 378 -29.48 -6.38 -4.77
C PHE A 378 -29.77 -5.34 -5.93
N VAL A 379 -31.06 -4.95 -6.14
CA VAL A 379 -31.64 -4.17 -7.30
C VAL A 379 -32.03 -2.69 -7.01
N ASP A 380 -31.87 -1.78 -7.99
CA ASP A 380 -32.22 -0.32 -7.97
C ASP A 380 -33.08 0.15 -9.19
N CYS A 381 -33.70 1.34 -9.10
CA CYS A 381 -34.48 1.96 -10.18
C CYS A 381 -34.17 3.46 -10.40
N ASN A 382 -34.12 3.89 -11.66
CA ASN A 382 -33.86 5.26 -12.09
C ASN A 382 -35.17 6.05 -12.32
N PRO A 383 -35.53 7.03 -11.46
CA PRO A 383 -36.77 7.82 -11.59
C PRO A 383 -36.81 8.72 -12.83
N LYS A 384 -35.68 9.00 -13.49
CA LYS A 384 -35.68 9.78 -14.75
C LYS A 384 -36.00 8.95 -15.99
N LYS A 385 -36.00 7.62 -15.86
CA LYS A 385 -36.34 6.68 -16.94
C LYS A 385 -37.63 5.90 -16.66
N CYS A 386 -38.01 5.71 -15.40
CA CYS A 386 -39.21 4.95 -15.08
C CYS A 386 -40.47 5.75 -15.43
N ASN A 387 -41.16 5.36 -16.51
CA ASN A 387 -42.50 5.83 -16.85
C ASN A 387 -43.61 5.10 -16.07
N GLY A 388 -43.26 4.10 -15.25
CA GLY A 388 -44.22 3.32 -14.47
C GLY A 388 -45.05 2.32 -15.29
N CYS A 389 -44.58 1.89 -16.47
CA CYS A 389 -45.28 0.99 -17.41
C CYS A 389 -45.63 -0.43 -16.89
N VAL A 390 -45.40 -0.76 -15.61
CA VAL A 390 -45.66 -2.05 -14.92
C VAL A 390 -45.13 -3.35 -15.56
N VAL A 391 -44.46 -3.31 -16.73
CA VAL A 391 -43.88 -4.49 -17.40
C VAL A 391 -42.98 -5.32 -16.47
N CYS A 392 -42.23 -4.66 -15.60
CA CYS A 392 -41.39 -5.29 -14.58
C CYS A 392 -42.17 -6.07 -13.50
N GLU A 393 -43.41 -5.65 -13.17
CA GLU A 393 -44.29 -6.39 -12.25
C GLU A 393 -44.80 -7.67 -12.92
N TYR A 394 -45.24 -7.56 -14.17
CA TYR A 394 -45.71 -8.68 -15.00
C TYR A 394 -44.62 -9.71 -15.28
N ALA A 395 -43.40 -9.28 -15.62
CA ALA A 395 -42.24 -10.17 -15.80
C ALA A 395 -41.92 -10.92 -14.49
N CYS A 396 -41.96 -10.21 -13.35
CA CYS A 396 -41.73 -10.82 -12.04
C CYS A 396 -42.82 -11.82 -11.64
N SER A 397 -44.10 -11.55 -11.92
CA SER A 397 -45.19 -12.51 -11.63
C SER A 397 -45.18 -13.70 -12.60
N MET A 398 -44.81 -13.48 -13.86
CA MET A 398 -44.71 -14.56 -14.85
C MET A 398 -43.61 -15.56 -14.46
N GLU A 399 -42.43 -15.05 -14.09
CA GLU A 399 -41.29 -15.86 -13.62
C GLU A 399 -41.59 -16.61 -12.31
N LYS A 400 -42.12 -15.92 -11.30
CA LYS A 400 -42.23 -16.47 -9.93
C LYS A 400 -43.52 -17.24 -9.66
N GLU A 401 -44.57 -17.02 -10.47
CA GLU A 401 -45.93 -17.51 -10.21
C GLU A 401 -46.60 -18.09 -11.46
N ALA A 402 -45.85 -18.28 -12.56
CA ALA A 402 -46.33 -18.72 -13.87
C ALA A 402 -47.56 -17.97 -14.41
N THR A 403 -47.79 -16.73 -13.96
CA THR A 403 -49.04 -15.99 -14.20
C THR A 403 -48.80 -14.50 -14.44
N PHE A 404 -49.50 -13.95 -15.44
CA PHE A 404 -49.39 -12.55 -15.86
C PHE A 404 -50.28 -11.64 -14.98
N ASN A 405 -49.95 -11.54 -13.69
CA ASN A 405 -50.74 -10.80 -12.69
C ASN A 405 -49.85 -9.95 -11.75
N PRO A 406 -49.86 -8.61 -11.90
CA PRO A 406 -48.93 -7.72 -11.19
C PRO A 406 -49.20 -7.67 -9.68
N VAL A 407 -50.40 -8.03 -9.23
CA VAL A 407 -50.71 -8.08 -7.78
C VAL A 407 -49.85 -9.13 -7.06
N LYS A 408 -49.36 -10.16 -7.79
CA LYS A 408 -48.45 -11.19 -7.27
C LYS A 408 -46.95 -10.87 -7.43
N SER A 409 -46.59 -9.71 -7.96
CA SER A 409 -45.17 -9.36 -8.17
C SER A 409 -44.42 -9.16 -6.86
N ARG A 410 -43.09 -9.33 -6.90
CA ARG A 410 -42.15 -9.02 -5.81
C ARG A 410 -41.39 -7.69 -6.05
N ILE A 411 -41.88 -6.88 -6.99
CA ILE A 411 -41.42 -5.53 -7.37
C ILE A 411 -42.67 -4.68 -7.66
N ARG A 412 -42.72 -3.43 -7.18
CA ARG A 412 -43.94 -2.60 -7.29
C ARG A 412 -43.70 -1.21 -7.89
N ALA A 413 -44.51 -0.84 -8.87
CA ALA A 413 -44.58 0.51 -9.41
C ALA A 413 -45.39 1.42 -8.47
N VAL A 414 -44.70 2.13 -7.59
CA VAL A 414 -45.32 3.05 -6.63
C VAL A 414 -45.43 4.46 -7.22
N ARG A 415 -46.58 5.12 -7.02
CA ARG A 415 -46.76 6.53 -7.36
C ARG A 415 -46.11 7.39 -6.29
N LEU A 416 -45.06 8.12 -6.66
CA LEU A 416 -44.23 8.86 -5.70
C LEU A 416 -44.68 10.32 -5.55
N ASN A 417 -45.37 10.88 -6.55
CA ASN A 417 -46.10 12.14 -6.47
C ASN A 417 -47.20 12.20 -7.56
N THR A 418 -47.81 13.36 -7.77
CA THR A 418 -48.89 13.56 -8.76
C THR A 418 -48.47 13.24 -10.21
N ILE A 419 -47.17 13.29 -10.54
CA ILE A 419 -46.64 13.26 -11.92
C ILE A 419 -45.75 12.03 -12.18
N SER A 420 -45.04 11.49 -11.19
CA SER A 420 -44.05 10.40 -11.38
C SER A 420 -44.37 9.10 -10.62
N ASN A 421 -44.19 7.97 -11.31
CA ASN A 421 -44.21 6.60 -10.78
C ASN A 421 -42.77 6.02 -10.81
N ILE A 422 -42.43 5.11 -9.89
CA ILE A 422 -41.14 4.40 -9.88
C ILE A 422 -41.30 2.94 -9.43
N ALA A 423 -40.56 2.01 -10.04
CA ALA A 423 -40.52 0.62 -9.61
C ALA A 423 -39.59 0.41 -8.39
N MET A 424 -40.03 -0.35 -7.39
CA MET A 424 -39.36 -0.55 -6.10
C MET A 424 -39.31 -2.02 -5.69
N THR A 425 -38.17 -2.45 -5.16
CA THR A 425 -37.86 -3.81 -4.68
C THR A 425 -37.42 -3.79 -3.22
N CYS A 426 -37.26 -4.98 -2.61
CA CYS A 426 -36.55 -5.08 -1.33
C CYS A 426 -35.14 -4.51 -1.47
N ARG A 427 -34.74 -3.67 -0.51
CA ARG A 427 -33.42 -3.00 -0.47
C ARG A 427 -32.41 -3.66 0.48
N THR A 428 -32.69 -4.90 0.91
CA THR A 428 -31.79 -5.70 1.77
C THR A 428 -31.20 -4.88 2.92
N CYS A 429 -32.08 -4.23 3.70
CA CYS A 429 -31.70 -3.23 4.71
C CYS A 429 -30.78 -3.83 5.78
N GLU A 430 -29.76 -3.09 6.20
CA GLU A 430 -28.68 -3.61 7.08
C GLU A 430 -29.19 -4.23 8.38
N GLU A 431 -30.17 -3.57 9.00
CA GLU A 431 -31.16 -4.15 9.90
C GLU A 431 -32.53 -4.09 9.19
N ALA A 432 -33.34 -5.16 9.25
CA ALA A 432 -34.65 -5.21 8.60
C ALA A 432 -35.81 -4.91 9.58
N PRO A 433 -36.46 -3.72 9.50
CA PRO A 433 -37.58 -3.40 10.40
C PRO A 433 -38.79 -4.30 10.13
N CYS A 434 -38.95 -4.79 8.90
CA CYS A 434 -39.99 -5.74 8.52
C CYS A 434 -39.84 -7.14 9.16
N VAL A 435 -38.62 -7.53 9.54
CA VAL A 435 -38.34 -8.76 10.31
C VAL A 435 -38.64 -8.52 11.79
N ALA A 436 -38.09 -7.44 12.36
CA ALA A 436 -38.34 -7.07 13.76
C ALA A 436 -39.84 -6.83 14.08
N ALA A 437 -40.61 -6.33 13.10
CA ALA A 437 -42.06 -6.13 13.21
C ALA A 437 -42.91 -7.38 12.91
N CYS A 438 -42.33 -8.59 12.83
CA CYS A 438 -43.09 -9.81 12.54
C CYS A 438 -43.52 -10.54 13.84
N PRO A 439 -44.79 -10.45 14.29
CA PRO A 439 -45.24 -11.03 15.57
C PRO A 439 -45.43 -12.58 15.54
N LYS A 440 -44.74 -13.25 14.63
CA LYS A 440 -44.78 -14.70 14.37
C LYS A 440 -43.42 -15.28 13.93
N ASP A 441 -42.35 -14.47 13.93
CA ASP A 441 -41.00 -14.88 13.47
C ASP A 441 -41.00 -15.53 12.08
N ALA A 442 -41.94 -15.11 11.24
CA ALA A 442 -42.23 -15.68 9.93
C ALA A 442 -41.44 -15.02 8.79
N LEU A 443 -40.75 -13.92 9.08
CA LEU A 443 -39.74 -13.33 8.19
C LEU A 443 -38.38 -13.52 8.87
N ARG A 444 -37.37 -13.95 8.12
CA ARG A 444 -35.98 -14.05 8.61
C ARG A 444 -35.06 -13.27 7.68
N GLN A 445 -34.15 -12.51 8.27
CA GLN A 445 -33.06 -11.89 7.52
C GLN A 445 -31.87 -12.84 7.46
N SER A 446 -31.33 -13.08 6.27
CA SER A 446 -30.05 -13.76 6.13
C SER A 446 -28.92 -12.84 6.61
N THR A 447 -28.05 -13.36 7.49
CA THR A 447 -26.94 -12.62 8.10
C THR A 447 -25.93 -12.13 7.07
N GLU A 448 -25.80 -12.86 5.97
CA GLU A 448 -24.78 -12.81 4.92
C GLU A 448 -24.98 -11.66 3.91
N ASP A 449 -26.23 -11.35 3.57
CA ASP A 449 -26.58 -10.41 2.49
C ASP A 449 -27.84 -9.59 2.75
N LYS A 450 -28.47 -9.79 3.91
CA LYS A 450 -29.64 -9.04 4.34
C LYS A 450 -30.91 -9.27 3.50
N THR A 451 -30.95 -10.29 2.63
CA THR A 451 -32.19 -10.75 1.99
C THR A 451 -33.16 -11.35 3.02
N ILE A 452 -34.45 -11.28 2.70
CA ILE A 452 -35.54 -11.65 3.60
C ILE A 452 -36.20 -12.92 3.06
N THR A 453 -36.13 -14.00 3.83
CA THR A 453 -36.87 -15.24 3.55
C THR A 453 -38.18 -15.27 4.36
N VAL A 454 -39.21 -15.89 3.80
CA VAL A 454 -40.53 -16.02 4.42
C VAL A 454 -40.79 -17.48 4.76
N ASP A 455 -41.19 -17.73 6.00
CA ASP A 455 -41.61 -19.01 6.55
C ASP A 455 -43.14 -19.10 6.38
N ASP A 456 -43.58 -19.74 5.28
CA ASP A 456 -44.97 -19.72 4.86
C ASP A 456 -45.91 -20.48 5.79
N GLU A 457 -45.42 -21.41 6.62
CA GLU A 457 -46.25 -22.06 7.64
C GLU A 457 -46.59 -21.09 8.77
N LYS A 458 -45.61 -20.30 9.23
CA LYS A 458 -45.81 -19.29 10.30
C LYS A 458 -46.49 -18.01 9.84
N CYS A 459 -46.38 -17.68 8.54
CA CYS A 459 -46.91 -16.44 8.00
C CYS A 459 -48.46 -16.44 7.97
N ASN A 460 -49.08 -15.77 8.93
CA ASN A 460 -50.55 -15.68 9.07
C ASN A 460 -51.18 -14.49 8.33
N GLY A 461 -50.43 -13.75 7.50
CA GLY A 461 -50.96 -12.67 6.68
C GLY A 461 -51.44 -11.43 7.45
N CYS A 462 -50.90 -11.18 8.64
CA CYS A 462 -51.24 -10.04 9.50
C CYS A 462 -50.75 -8.67 8.99
N GLY A 463 -49.72 -8.62 8.13
CA GLY A 463 -49.32 -7.40 7.42
C GLY A 463 -48.44 -6.39 8.18
N TRP A 464 -48.07 -6.63 9.45
CA TRP A 464 -47.20 -5.71 10.22
C TRP A 464 -45.86 -5.40 9.52
N CYS A 465 -45.25 -6.39 8.89
CA CYS A 465 -44.02 -6.25 8.10
C CYS A 465 -44.16 -5.33 6.86
N ILE A 466 -45.39 -5.05 6.40
CA ILE A 466 -45.68 -4.11 5.31
C ILE A 466 -45.71 -2.67 5.86
N GLN A 467 -46.39 -2.46 6.99
CA GLN A 467 -46.42 -1.16 7.68
C GLN A 467 -45.03 -0.72 8.16
N ALA A 468 -44.19 -1.68 8.57
CA ALA A 468 -42.79 -1.44 8.92
C ALA A 468 -41.84 -1.31 7.71
N CYS A 469 -42.32 -1.42 6.46
CA CYS A 469 -41.48 -1.29 5.27
C CYS A 469 -41.50 0.13 4.72
N GLU A 470 -40.56 0.96 5.15
CA GLU A 470 -40.36 2.36 4.72
C GLU A 470 -40.35 2.56 3.20
N TYR A 471 -39.98 1.51 2.45
CA TYR A 471 -39.83 1.51 0.99
C TYR A 471 -41.04 0.94 0.23
N GLY A 472 -42.10 0.50 0.93
CA GLY A 472 -43.28 -0.13 0.31
C GLY A 472 -43.00 -1.45 -0.42
N ALA A 473 -41.86 -2.07 -0.14
CA ALA A 473 -41.27 -3.16 -0.92
C ALA A 473 -41.81 -4.58 -0.60
N ILE A 474 -42.79 -4.67 0.29
CA ILE A 474 -43.36 -5.92 0.80
C ILE A 474 -44.87 -5.86 0.64
N THR A 475 -45.49 -6.94 0.16
CA THR A 475 -46.94 -7.02 -0.06
C THR A 475 -47.51 -8.37 0.42
N LEU A 476 -48.83 -8.58 0.34
CA LEU A 476 -49.43 -9.91 0.54
C LEU A 476 -49.88 -10.50 -0.80
N HIS A 477 -49.61 -11.79 -1.01
CA HIS A 477 -50.14 -12.55 -2.13
C HIS A 477 -51.68 -12.66 -2.00
N PRO A 478 -52.47 -12.34 -3.05
CA PRO A 478 -53.89 -12.05 -2.90
C PRO A 478 -54.77 -13.23 -2.48
N SER A 479 -54.42 -14.48 -2.81
CA SER A 479 -55.20 -15.66 -2.42
C SER A 479 -54.68 -16.33 -1.13
N THR A 480 -53.37 -16.60 -1.05
CA THR A 480 -52.77 -17.32 0.08
C THR A 480 -52.54 -16.45 1.32
N ARG A 481 -52.67 -15.12 1.20
CA ARG A 481 -52.40 -14.11 2.24
C ARG A 481 -50.96 -14.12 2.78
N LYS A 482 -50.04 -14.86 2.16
CA LYS A 482 -48.61 -14.94 2.52
C LYS A 482 -47.87 -13.68 2.08
N VAL A 483 -46.67 -13.46 2.64
CA VAL A 483 -45.88 -12.26 2.39
C VAL A 483 -45.03 -12.42 1.14
N LEU A 484 -45.10 -11.43 0.24
CA LEU A 484 -44.27 -11.31 -0.95
C LEU A 484 -43.18 -10.25 -0.71
N VAL A 485 -41.93 -10.65 -0.94
CA VAL A 485 -40.73 -9.81 -0.86
C VAL A 485 -39.78 -10.17 -2.00
N CYS A 486 -38.96 -9.23 -2.46
CA CYS A 486 -37.97 -9.51 -3.51
C CYS A 486 -36.86 -10.43 -2.99
N ASP A 487 -36.68 -11.56 -3.68
CA ASP A 487 -35.62 -12.55 -3.47
C ASP A 487 -34.40 -12.31 -4.37
N THR A 488 -34.35 -11.16 -5.05
CA THR A 488 -33.34 -10.73 -6.03
C THR A 488 -33.13 -11.64 -7.26
N CYS A 489 -33.89 -12.74 -7.38
CA CYS A 489 -33.63 -13.83 -8.33
C CYS A 489 -32.24 -14.48 -8.18
N VAL A 490 -31.97 -15.51 -8.98
CA VAL A 490 -30.65 -16.14 -9.11
C VAL A 490 -30.09 -15.76 -10.47
N GLY A 491 -28.97 -15.04 -10.50
CA GLY A 491 -28.44 -14.41 -11.71
C GLY A 491 -29.02 -13.01 -11.92
N GLU A 492 -29.08 -12.55 -13.18
CA GLU A 492 -29.67 -11.24 -13.49
C GLU A 492 -31.20 -11.28 -13.32
N PRO A 493 -31.83 -10.30 -12.63
CA PRO A 493 -33.27 -10.35 -12.39
C PRO A 493 -34.08 -10.07 -13.66
N VAL A 494 -35.06 -10.93 -13.96
CA VAL A 494 -35.99 -10.77 -15.09
C VAL A 494 -36.68 -9.39 -15.15
N CYS A 495 -36.92 -8.74 -14.00
CA CYS A 495 -37.52 -7.41 -13.95
C CYS A 495 -36.59 -6.28 -14.42
N VAL A 496 -35.27 -6.50 -14.40
CA VAL A 496 -34.25 -5.64 -15.02
C VAL A 496 -34.24 -5.89 -16.53
N GLN A 497 -34.12 -7.16 -16.94
CA GLN A 497 -34.06 -7.58 -18.35
C GLN A 497 -35.28 -7.11 -19.17
N TRP A 498 -36.48 -7.23 -18.61
CA TRP A 498 -37.74 -6.85 -19.26
C TRP A 498 -38.13 -5.38 -19.06
N CYS A 499 -37.21 -4.50 -18.63
CA CYS A 499 -37.50 -3.08 -18.43
C CYS A 499 -37.32 -2.27 -19.74
N PRO A 500 -38.40 -1.85 -20.44
CA PRO A 500 -38.30 -1.29 -21.80
C PRO A 500 -37.50 0.02 -21.86
N GLU A 501 -37.62 0.86 -20.82
CA GLU A 501 -36.88 2.13 -20.70
C GLU A 501 -35.42 1.95 -20.23
N SER A 502 -35.03 0.70 -19.90
CA SER A 502 -33.84 0.36 -19.09
C SER A 502 -33.76 1.23 -17.82
N ALA A 503 -34.89 1.36 -17.12
CA ALA A 503 -35.03 2.14 -15.90
C ALA A 503 -34.63 1.35 -14.64
N LEU A 504 -34.79 0.02 -14.67
CA LEU A 504 -34.33 -0.88 -13.62
C LEU A 504 -32.92 -1.37 -13.92
N THR A 505 -32.12 -1.54 -12.87
CA THR A 505 -30.69 -1.90 -12.94
C THR A 505 -30.23 -2.45 -11.60
N LEU A 506 -29.44 -3.53 -11.58
CA LEU A 506 -28.64 -3.89 -10.42
C LEU A 506 -27.58 -2.77 -10.20
N LYS A 507 -27.46 -2.18 -9.00
CA LYS A 507 -26.56 -1.01 -8.79
C LYS A 507 -25.78 -0.94 -7.49
N GLY A 508 -24.51 -0.59 -7.65
CA GLY A 508 -23.89 0.52 -6.91
C GLY A 508 -23.87 1.81 -7.77
N LYS A 509 -23.39 2.93 -7.21
CA LYS A 509 -23.14 4.19 -7.95
C LYS A 509 -21.71 4.68 -7.73
N SER A 510 -21.24 5.56 -8.62
CA SER A 510 -19.87 6.07 -8.66
C SER A 510 -19.81 7.61 -8.74
N THR A 511 -18.70 8.18 -8.25
CA THR A 511 -17.71 8.98 -9.01
C THR A 511 -16.68 9.54 -8.03
N ASP A 512 -15.47 8.98 -8.02
CA ASP A 512 -14.17 9.63 -7.75
C ASP A 512 -13.07 8.56 -7.95
N LYS A 513 -11.86 8.95 -8.36
CA LYS A 513 -10.78 8.02 -8.78
C LYS A 513 -9.37 8.54 -8.49
N ILE A 514 -8.46 7.60 -8.19
CA ILE A 514 -7.00 7.79 -8.15
C ILE A 514 -6.35 6.83 -9.14
N VAL A 515 -5.24 7.26 -9.77
CA VAL A 515 -4.46 6.44 -10.71
C VAL A 515 -2.98 6.50 -10.35
N THR A 516 -2.46 5.47 -9.71
CA THR A 516 -1.02 5.26 -9.55
C THR A 516 -0.41 4.79 -10.88
N GLY A 517 0.88 5.04 -11.04
CA GLY A 517 1.62 4.68 -12.25
C GLY A 517 2.97 4.05 -11.94
N ASP A 518 3.56 3.54 -13.00
CA ASP A 518 4.80 2.79 -13.01
C ASP A 518 5.70 3.28 -14.16
N ILE A 519 6.93 2.76 -14.29
CA ILE A 519 7.93 3.31 -15.22
C ILE A 519 7.80 2.69 -16.64
N GLY A 520 7.45 3.53 -17.63
CA GLY A 520 7.45 3.20 -19.06
C GLY A 520 6.73 4.23 -19.94
N CYS A 521 6.41 3.88 -21.20
CA CYS A 521 5.71 4.79 -22.12
C CYS A 521 4.38 5.33 -21.56
N TYR A 522 3.72 4.52 -20.73
CA TYR A 522 2.42 4.82 -20.13
C TYR A 522 2.51 5.82 -18.96
N THR A 523 3.68 6.03 -18.36
CA THR A 523 3.89 7.12 -17.40
C THR A 523 3.55 8.47 -18.05
N LEU A 524 3.82 8.64 -19.35
CA LEU A 524 3.53 9.86 -20.11
C LEU A 524 2.05 10.28 -20.09
N GLY A 525 1.14 9.39 -19.67
CA GLY A 525 -0.25 9.74 -19.33
C GLY A 525 -0.39 10.75 -18.19
N PHE A 526 0.68 11.17 -17.51
CA PHE A 526 0.68 12.35 -16.63
C PHE A 526 0.60 13.68 -17.41
N MET A 527 1.06 13.71 -18.66
CA MET A 527 1.20 14.94 -19.44
C MET A 527 -0.15 15.46 -19.94
N SER A 528 -0.23 16.78 -20.15
CA SER A 528 -1.36 17.41 -20.83
C SER A 528 -1.47 16.93 -22.29
N PRO A 529 -2.68 16.65 -22.82
CA PRO A 529 -4.01 16.84 -22.20
C PRO A 529 -4.46 15.72 -21.26
N LEU A 530 -3.80 14.56 -21.25
CA LEU A 530 -4.31 13.34 -20.61
C LEU A 530 -4.39 13.42 -19.08
N ASN A 531 -3.41 14.06 -18.42
CA ASN A 531 -3.42 14.43 -16.99
C ASN A 531 -3.88 13.31 -16.01
N THR A 532 -3.68 12.03 -16.37
CA THR A 532 -4.35 10.88 -15.75
C THR A 532 -3.49 10.23 -14.67
N VAL A 533 -2.20 9.97 -14.94
CA VAL A 533 -1.29 9.28 -14.02
C VAL A 533 -0.80 10.24 -12.92
N GLN A 534 -0.92 9.83 -11.65
CA GLN A 534 -0.74 10.70 -10.49
C GLN A 534 0.44 10.32 -9.58
N THR A 535 0.95 9.08 -9.66
CA THR A 535 2.21 8.67 -9.00
C THR A 535 3.12 7.91 -9.97
N CYS A 536 4.42 7.89 -9.69
CA CYS A 536 5.39 6.96 -10.28
C CYS A 536 6.60 6.85 -9.37
N LEU A 537 6.88 5.64 -8.87
CA LEU A 537 7.97 5.34 -7.93
C LEU A 537 9.09 4.53 -8.61
N CYS A 538 8.93 3.21 -8.66
CA CYS A 538 9.92 2.21 -9.11
C CYS A 538 9.26 1.13 -9.97
N MET A 539 10.04 0.30 -10.68
CA MET A 539 9.55 -0.66 -11.68
C MET A 539 8.78 -1.86 -11.07
N GLY A 540 7.46 -1.72 -10.95
CA GLY A 540 6.52 -2.67 -10.35
C GLY A 540 5.66 -2.06 -9.23
N GLY A 541 6.07 -0.92 -8.68
CA GLY A 541 5.52 -0.35 -7.45
C GLY A 541 4.16 0.34 -7.56
N GLY A 542 3.67 0.59 -8.79
CA GLY A 542 2.38 1.24 -8.99
C GLY A 542 1.22 0.45 -8.36
N ILE A 543 1.29 -0.89 -8.40
CA ILE A 543 0.24 -1.78 -7.89
C ILE A 543 0.21 -1.77 -6.36
N SER A 544 1.37 -1.88 -5.72
CA SER A 544 1.54 -1.89 -4.27
C SER A 544 1.16 -0.55 -3.63
N GLN A 545 1.52 0.58 -4.26
CA GLN A 545 1.06 1.90 -3.82
C GLN A 545 -0.46 2.01 -3.84
N ALA A 546 -1.13 1.47 -4.87
CA ALA A 546 -2.59 1.47 -4.95
C ALA A 546 -3.23 0.62 -3.84
N ALA A 547 -2.60 -0.49 -3.46
CA ALA A 547 -3.01 -1.29 -2.31
C ALA A 547 -2.92 -0.49 -1.00
N GLY A 548 -1.78 0.17 -0.75
CA GLY A 548 -1.59 1.05 0.41
C GLY A 548 -2.59 2.20 0.50
N MET A 549 -2.90 2.85 -0.62
CA MET A 549 -3.94 3.90 -0.68
C MET A 549 -5.34 3.32 -0.43
N SER A 550 -5.66 2.14 -0.96
CA SER A 550 -6.93 1.46 -0.71
C SER A 550 -7.11 1.09 0.77
N HIS A 551 -6.05 0.58 1.41
CA HIS A 551 -6.09 0.14 2.81
C HIS A 551 -5.97 1.29 3.82
N ALA A 552 -5.40 2.43 3.43
CA ALA A 552 -5.48 3.68 4.20
C ALA A 552 -6.92 4.26 4.30
N GLY A 553 -7.88 3.70 3.56
CA GLY A 553 -9.29 4.10 3.61
C GLY A 553 -9.65 5.26 2.69
N VAL A 554 -8.91 5.46 1.60
CA VAL A 554 -9.32 6.39 0.54
C VAL A 554 -10.63 5.88 -0.10
N LYS A 555 -11.58 6.79 -0.36
CA LYS A 555 -12.94 6.46 -0.81
C LYS A 555 -13.03 5.99 -2.26
N ASP A 556 -12.13 6.51 -3.09
CA ASP A 556 -12.01 6.32 -4.52
C ASP A 556 -11.62 4.87 -4.86
N LYS A 557 -12.08 4.32 -6.00
CA LYS A 557 -11.42 3.11 -6.52
C LYS A 557 -10.06 3.50 -7.10
N VAL A 558 -9.01 2.86 -6.61
CA VAL A 558 -7.64 3.11 -7.05
C VAL A 558 -7.31 2.23 -8.26
N PHE A 559 -6.73 2.85 -9.28
CA PHE A 559 -6.20 2.20 -10.46
C PHE A 559 -4.67 2.23 -10.42
N ALA A 560 -4.00 1.23 -10.98
CA ALA A 560 -2.55 1.18 -11.16
C ALA A 560 -2.21 0.88 -12.62
N VAL A 561 -1.44 1.73 -13.29
CA VAL A 561 -1.08 1.55 -14.72
C VAL A 561 0.36 1.06 -14.86
N ILE A 562 0.54 -0.05 -15.57
CA ILE A 562 1.82 -0.75 -15.75
C ILE A 562 1.95 -1.27 -17.20
N GLY A 563 3.17 -1.55 -17.69
CA GLY A 563 3.41 -2.17 -19.01
C GLY A 563 3.71 -3.66 -18.91
N ASP A 564 3.69 -4.39 -20.05
CA ASP A 564 4.04 -5.82 -20.11
C ASP A 564 5.40 -6.16 -19.46
N SER A 565 6.44 -5.45 -19.87
CA SER A 565 7.81 -5.63 -19.43
C SER A 565 7.99 -5.31 -17.95
N THR A 566 7.40 -4.21 -17.50
CA THR A 566 7.40 -3.82 -16.07
C THR A 566 6.55 -4.78 -15.21
N PHE A 567 5.47 -5.33 -15.75
CA PHE A 567 4.67 -6.36 -15.10
C PHE A 567 5.48 -7.65 -14.85
N PHE A 568 6.19 -8.13 -15.87
CA PHE A 568 7.10 -9.28 -15.72
C PHE A 568 8.32 -8.99 -14.84
N HIS A 569 8.75 -7.73 -14.71
CA HIS A 569 9.85 -7.31 -13.84
C HIS A 569 9.46 -7.33 -12.36
N GLY A 570 8.49 -6.48 -11.97
CA GLY A 570 8.12 -6.26 -10.57
C GLY A 570 6.61 -6.21 -10.30
N GLY A 571 5.77 -6.17 -11.33
CA GLY A 571 4.32 -6.13 -11.16
C GLY A 571 3.68 -7.45 -10.69
N MET A 572 4.29 -8.61 -10.99
CA MET A 572 3.76 -9.91 -10.54
C MET A 572 3.65 -10.03 -9.00
N PRO A 573 4.68 -9.69 -8.18
CA PRO A 573 4.54 -9.58 -6.73
C PRO A 573 3.41 -8.64 -6.28
N GLY A 574 3.35 -7.41 -6.80
CA GLY A 574 2.29 -6.46 -6.45
C GLY A 574 0.89 -6.99 -6.78
N LEU A 575 0.74 -7.70 -7.91
CA LEU A 575 -0.53 -8.32 -8.31
C LEU A 575 -0.96 -9.46 -7.37
N LEU A 576 -0.01 -10.32 -6.98
CA LEU A 576 -0.24 -11.37 -6.00
C LEU A 576 -0.58 -10.79 -4.61
N ASN A 577 0.01 -9.65 -4.25
CA ASN A 577 -0.30 -8.96 -3.00
C ASN A 577 -1.75 -8.47 -2.94
N ILE A 578 -2.26 -7.83 -4.02
CA ILE A 578 -3.66 -7.38 -4.03
C ILE A 578 -4.66 -8.53 -4.08
N ALA A 579 -4.29 -9.67 -4.67
CA ALA A 579 -5.08 -10.90 -4.60
C ALA A 579 -5.15 -11.45 -3.17
N TYR A 580 -4.00 -11.58 -2.51
CA TYR A 580 -3.87 -12.12 -1.15
C TYR A 580 -4.52 -11.21 -0.09
N ASN A 581 -4.17 -9.93 -0.06
CA ASN A 581 -4.68 -8.92 0.89
C ASN A 581 -6.01 -8.28 0.45
N LYS A 582 -6.61 -8.78 -0.65
CA LYS A 582 -7.95 -8.44 -1.17
C LYS A 582 -8.17 -6.93 -1.43
N SER A 583 -7.11 -6.23 -1.82
CA SER A 583 -7.12 -4.78 -2.05
C SER A 583 -8.08 -4.39 -3.18
N ASN A 584 -8.83 -3.30 -3.03
CA ASN A 584 -9.83 -2.87 -4.02
C ASN A 584 -9.20 -2.09 -5.19
N VAL A 585 -8.27 -2.73 -5.89
CA VAL A 585 -7.41 -2.12 -6.92
C VAL A 585 -7.76 -2.68 -8.31
N CYS A 586 -7.74 -1.81 -9.32
CA CYS A 586 -7.71 -2.22 -10.73
C CYS A 586 -6.31 -1.99 -11.32
N VAL A 587 -5.63 -3.06 -11.73
CA VAL A 587 -4.39 -2.95 -12.50
C VAL A 587 -4.72 -2.87 -13.98
N VAL A 588 -4.14 -1.91 -14.68
CA VAL A 588 -4.28 -1.72 -16.13
C VAL A 588 -2.91 -1.98 -16.76
N ILE A 589 -2.78 -3.15 -17.37
CA ILE A 589 -1.54 -3.61 -18.02
C ILE A 589 -1.62 -3.21 -19.50
N LEU A 590 -0.70 -2.37 -19.97
CA LEU A 590 -0.59 -2.04 -21.39
C LEU A 590 0.36 -3.04 -22.06
N ASP A 591 -0.20 -3.96 -22.84
CA ASP A 591 0.51 -5.04 -23.53
C ASP A 591 0.78 -4.65 -24.98
N ASN A 592 2.00 -4.16 -25.24
CA ASN A 592 2.52 -3.91 -26.58
C ASN A 592 3.58 -4.94 -27.03
N SER A 593 3.84 -5.92 -26.16
CA SER A 593 4.77 -7.04 -26.31
C SER A 593 6.24 -6.65 -26.60
N THR A 594 6.73 -5.51 -26.10
CA THR A 594 8.11 -5.05 -26.35
C THR A 594 8.60 -3.93 -25.39
N VAL A 595 9.89 -3.90 -25.06
CA VAL A 595 10.48 -2.79 -24.26
C VAL A 595 10.73 -1.56 -25.14
N ALA A 596 9.65 -0.83 -25.46
CA ALA A 596 9.65 0.22 -26.47
C ALA A 596 10.63 1.39 -26.20
N MET A 597 10.77 1.86 -24.95
CA MET A 597 11.61 3.02 -24.63
C MET A 597 13.12 2.78 -24.82
N THR A 598 13.59 1.55 -24.63
CA THR A 598 15.02 1.23 -24.58
C THR A 598 15.58 0.65 -25.88
N GLY A 599 14.76 0.51 -26.92
CA GLY A 599 15.16 -0.03 -28.22
C GLY A 599 14.41 -1.29 -28.69
N HIS A 600 13.21 -1.55 -28.18
CA HIS A 600 12.36 -2.68 -28.58
C HIS A 600 12.94 -4.08 -28.24
N GLN A 601 13.59 -4.19 -27.08
CA GLN A 601 14.04 -5.49 -26.56
C GLN A 601 12.87 -6.49 -26.43
N PRO A 602 13.13 -7.79 -26.60
CA PRO A 602 12.13 -8.84 -26.39
C PRO A 602 11.71 -8.93 -24.92
N THR A 603 10.50 -9.44 -24.68
CA THR A 603 9.90 -9.64 -23.35
C THR A 603 9.37 -11.09 -23.25
N PRO A 604 9.03 -11.60 -22.05
CA PRO A 604 8.34 -12.88 -21.93
C PRO A 604 7.02 -12.96 -22.73
N GLY A 605 6.36 -11.82 -22.97
CA GLY A 605 5.20 -11.72 -23.87
C GLY A 605 5.54 -11.71 -25.36
N SER A 606 6.79 -11.40 -25.74
CA SER A 606 7.20 -11.29 -27.16
C SER A 606 7.65 -12.61 -27.80
N GLY A 607 7.70 -13.71 -27.05
CA GLY A 607 8.05 -15.04 -27.56
C GLY A 607 9.46 -15.18 -28.14
N LYS A 608 10.41 -14.32 -27.77
CA LYS A 608 11.81 -14.36 -28.24
C LYS A 608 12.81 -14.17 -27.10
N ASN A 609 14.00 -14.73 -27.24
CA ASN A 609 15.12 -14.47 -26.34
C ASN A 609 16.13 -13.47 -26.94
N ALA A 610 17.19 -13.16 -26.18
CA ALA A 610 18.24 -12.22 -26.60
C ALA A 610 19.10 -12.69 -27.79
N LEU A 611 19.06 -13.98 -28.14
CA LEU A 611 19.72 -14.53 -29.34
C LEU A 611 18.83 -14.46 -30.59
N GLY A 612 17.59 -13.98 -30.44
CA GLY A 612 16.59 -13.95 -31.51
C GLY A 612 15.85 -15.28 -31.73
N GLU A 613 16.14 -16.30 -30.93
CA GLU A 613 15.48 -17.60 -30.97
C GLU A 613 14.02 -17.47 -30.53
N GLN A 614 13.13 -18.21 -31.19
CA GLN A 614 11.72 -18.29 -30.82
C GLN A 614 11.56 -19.14 -29.54
N THR A 615 10.79 -18.66 -28.58
CA THR A 615 10.53 -19.32 -27.30
C THR A 615 9.06 -19.20 -26.91
N LYS A 616 8.66 -19.77 -25.77
CA LYS A 616 7.27 -19.72 -25.28
C LYS A 616 6.83 -18.27 -25.04
N ILE A 617 5.71 -17.87 -25.66
CA ILE A 617 4.97 -16.66 -25.30
C ILE A 617 4.30 -16.88 -23.94
N ILE A 618 4.50 -15.96 -22.99
CA ILE A 618 3.86 -15.98 -21.68
C ILE A 618 2.64 -15.07 -21.70
N GLU A 619 1.45 -15.67 -21.63
CA GLU A 619 0.18 -14.95 -21.65
C GLU A 619 -0.11 -14.26 -20.31
N ILE A 620 -0.05 -12.93 -20.29
CA ILE A 620 -0.32 -12.09 -19.11
C ILE A 620 -1.69 -12.42 -18.47
N ALA A 621 -2.69 -12.77 -19.28
CA ALA A 621 -4.01 -13.17 -18.81
C ALA A 621 -4.03 -14.50 -18.04
N GLU A 622 -3.14 -15.44 -18.37
CA GLU A 622 -2.96 -16.71 -17.65
C GLU A 622 -2.17 -16.50 -16.37
N VAL A 623 -1.14 -15.64 -16.40
CA VAL A 623 -0.36 -15.24 -15.23
C VAL A 623 -1.24 -14.53 -14.21
N ALA A 624 -2.02 -13.52 -14.62
CA ALA A 624 -2.91 -12.78 -13.71
C ALA A 624 -3.93 -13.69 -13.01
N LYS A 625 -4.54 -14.65 -13.73
CA LYS A 625 -5.44 -15.65 -13.14
C LYS A 625 -4.69 -16.59 -12.18
N SER A 626 -3.51 -17.06 -12.56
CA SER A 626 -2.66 -17.92 -11.72
C SER A 626 -2.19 -17.25 -10.43
N LEU A 627 -2.07 -15.92 -10.43
CA LEU A 627 -1.76 -15.09 -9.25
C LEU A 627 -3.01 -14.71 -8.43
N GLY A 628 -4.19 -15.27 -8.73
CA GLY A 628 -5.41 -15.12 -7.95
C GLY A 628 -6.36 -14.00 -8.39
N ILE A 629 -6.18 -13.40 -9.57
CA ILE A 629 -7.12 -12.40 -10.10
C ILE A 629 -8.27 -13.08 -10.86
N GLU A 630 -9.46 -13.03 -10.28
CA GLU A 630 -10.68 -13.56 -10.89
C GLU A 630 -11.17 -12.69 -12.08
N LYS A 631 -11.24 -11.37 -11.88
CA LYS A 631 -11.74 -10.41 -12.87
C LYS A 631 -10.60 -9.90 -13.77
N VAL A 632 -10.26 -10.69 -14.80
CA VAL A 632 -9.35 -10.29 -15.89
C VAL A 632 -10.15 -10.01 -17.16
N LYS A 633 -9.96 -8.82 -17.76
CA LYS A 633 -10.48 -8.42 -19.08
C LYS A 633 -9.31 -8.15 -20.03
N ILE A 634 -9.45 -8.54 -21.29
CA ILE A 634 -8.57 -8.12 -22.39
C ILE A 634 -9.40 -7.18 -23.29
N VAL A 635 -8.81 -6.09 -23.76
CA VAL A 635 -9.44 -5.13 -24.70
C VAL A 635 -8.43 -4.65 -25.73
N ASP A 636 -8.91 -4.26 -26.92
CA ASP A 636 -8.11 -3.51 -27.89
C ASP A 636 -8.20 -2.00 -27.57
N PRO A 637 -7.10 -1.31 -27.22
CA PRO A 637 -7.12 0.12 -26.89
C PRO A 637 -7.52 1.04 -28.05
N TYR A 638 -7.63 0.56 -29.30
CA TYR A 638 -8.21 1.36 -30.38
C TYR A 638 -9.73 1.25 -30.46
N ASN A 639 -10.34 0.21 -29.85
CA ASN A 639 -11.80 0.08 -29.72
C ASN A 639 -12.24 0.83 -28.45
N VAL A 640 -12.71 2.06 -28.65
CA VAL A 640 -12.93 3.01 -27.54
C VAL A 640 -14.13 2.61 -26.69
N GLU A 641 -15.20 2.07 -27.28
CA GLU A 641 -16.36 1.61 -26.52
C GLU A 641 -16.12 0.25 -25.83
N GLU A 642 -15.41 -0.72 -26.41
CA GLU A 642 -15.00 -1.94 -25.67
C GLU A 642 -14.19 -1.58 -24.42
N THR A 643 -13.19 -0.71 -24.59
CA THR A 643 -12.36 -0.20 -23.50
C THR A 643 -13.20 0.52 -22.44
N ARG A 644 -14.16 1.36 -22.84
CA ARG A 644 -15.09 2.03 -21.91
C ARG A 644 -16.04 1.05 -21.21
N ILE A 645 -16.50 -0.01 -21.86
CA ILE A 645 -17.35 -1.05 -21.25
C ILE A 645 -16.56 -1.82 -20.19
N ALA A 646 -15.34 -2.27 -20.50
CA ALA A 646 -14.48 -2.97 -19.54
C ALA A 646 -14.14 -2.09 -18.31
N ILE A 647 -13.88 -0.79 -18.52
CA ILE A 647 -13.67 0.16 -17.42
C ILE A 647 -14.93 0.36 -16.58
N ARG A 648 -16.14 0.41 -17.18
CA ARG A 648 -17.42 0.48 -16.43
C ARG A 648 -17.60 -0.76 -15.56
N GLU A 649 -17.49 -1.97 -16.13
CA GLU A 649 -17.60 -3.23 -15.39
C GLU A 649 -16.66 -3.30 -14.17
N ILE A 650 -15.44 -2.78 -14.31
CA ILE A 650 -14.39 -2.88 -13.28
C ILE A 650 -14.46 -1.74 -12.26
N LEU A 651 -15.20 -0.66 -12.53
CA LEU A 651 -15.59 0.31 -11.49
C LEU A 651 -16.67 -0.23 -10.56
N GLU A 652 -17.56 -1.08 -11.08
CA GLU A 652 -18.66 -1.68 -10.33
C GLU A 652 -18.22 -2.93 -9.56
N TYR A 653 -17.17 -3.63 -10.03
CA TYR A 653 -16.50 -4.70 -9.30
C TYR A 653 -15.66 -4.16 -8.11
N ARG A 654 -15.91 -4.68 -6.90
CA ARG A 654 -15.07 -4.47 -5.72
C ARG A 654 -14.10 -5.63 -5.52
N GLY A 655 -12.82 -5.32 -5.35
CA GLY A 655 -11.74 -6.29 -5.20
C GLY A 655 -10.64 -6.15 -6.27
N PRO A 656 -9.63 -7.03 -6.22
CA PRO A 656 -8.48 -7.01 -7.12
C PRO A 656 -8.89 -7.44 -8.55
N SER A 657 -8.53 -6.63 -9.53
CA SER A 657 -9.03 -6.73 -10.92
C SER A 657 -7.98 -6.28 -11.93
N VAL A 658 -8.01 -6.84 -13.14
CA VAL A 658 -7.05 -6.55 -14.22
C VAL A 658 -7.75 -6.20 -15.53
N ILE A 659 -7.30 -5.13 -16.19
CA ILE A 659 -7.51 -4.86 -17.62
C ILE A 659 -6.18 -5.05 -18.34
N ILE A 660 -6.17 -5.83 -19.41
CA ILE A 660 -5.04 -5.97 -20.35
C ILE A 660 -5.42 -5.25 -21.63
N SER A 661 -4.85 -4.06 -21.82
CA SER A 661 -4.99 -3.28 -23.05
C SER A 661 -3.94 -3.77 -24.04
N ARG A 662 -4.33 -4.71 -24.92
CA ARG A 662 -3.41 -5.44 -25.79
C ARG A 662 -3.41 -4.88 -27.22
N ARG A 663 -2.28 -4.31 -27.65
CA ARG A 663 -2.02 -4.00 -29.06
C ARG A 663 -0.51 -3.87 -29.35
N PRO A 664 0.04 -4.55 -30.37
CA PRO A 664 1.46 -4.44 -30.73
C PRO A 664 1.93 -2.99 -30.93
N CYS A 665 3.17 -2.70 -30.52
CA CYS A 665 3.76 -1.37 -30.64
C CYS A 665 3.64 -0.81 -32.08
N PRO A 666 3.10 0.42 -32.28
CA PRO A 666 2.91 0.99 -33.62
C PRO A 666 4.22 1.19 -34.40
N LEU A 667 5.37 1.21 -33.73
CA LEU A 667 6.70 1.31 -34.35
C LEU A 667 7.18 -0.03 -34.95
N LEU A 668 6.56 -1.16 -34.60
CA LEU A 668 6.92 -2.50 -35.06
C LEU A 668 5.98 -3.07 -36.13
N VAL A 669 4.91 -2.35 -36.48
CA VAL A 669 3.89 -2.78 -37.45
C VAL A 669 3.80 -1.83 -38.64
N LYS A 670 3.28 -2.31 -39.78
CA LYS A 670 3.01 -1.46 -40.95
C LYS A 670 1.93 -0.43 -40.60
N ARG A 671 2.12 0.82 -41.04
CA ARG A 671 1.14 1.89 -40.89
C ARG A 671 -0.16 1.55 -41.64
N GLY A 672 -1.30 1.90 -41.03
CA GLY A 672 -2.61 1.76 -41.67
C GLY A 672 -2.92 2.90 -42.66
N PRO A 673 -4.10 2.87 -43.28
CA PRO A 673 -4.61 3.98 -44.09
C PRO A 673 -4.55 5.30 -43.32
N ARG A 674 -4.01 6.35 -43.95
CA ARG A 674 -4.01 7.70 -43.38
C ARG A 674 -5.45 8.17 -43.17
N ARG A 675 -5.68 8.96 -42.12
CA ARG A 675 -6.96 9.62 -41.91
C ARG A 675 -6.95 11.00 -42.58
N GLU A 676 -8.12 11.46 -43.01
CA GLU A 676 -8.35 12.81 -43.51
C GLU A 676 -9.47 13.49 -42.73
N ILE A 677 -9.46 14.82 -42.69
CA ILE A 677 -10.48 15.65 -42.03
C ILE A 677 -11.23 16.42 -43.10
N LEU A 678 -12.56 16.44 -42.98
CA LEU A 678 -13.45 17.03 -43.98
C LEU A 678 -13.65 18.55 -43.76
N GLU A 679 -14.36 19.20 -44.68
CA GLU A 679 -14.58 20.65 -44.65
C GLU A 679 -15.65 21.07 -43.63
N GLU A 680 -16.49 20.13 -43.21
CA GLU A 680 -17.50 20.27 -42.16
C GLU A 680 -16.90 20.31 -40.74
N CYS A 681 -15.56 20.34 -40.60
CA CYS A 681 -14.87 20.38 -39.32
C CYS A 681 -15.00 21.75 -38.63
N ASN A 682 -15.64 21.76 -37.46
CA ASN A 682 -15.96 22.97 -36.70
C ASN A 682 -14.95 23.34 -35.60
N THR A 683 -13.70 22.89 -35.69
CA THR A 683 -12.61 23.18 -34.73
C THR A 683 -12.88 22.82 -33.25
N CYS A 684 -13.80 21.90 -32.95
CA CYS A 684 -14.26 21.55 -31.59
C CYS A 684 -13.23 20.96 -30.59
N GLY A 685 -11.92 21.00 -30.86
CA GLY A 685 -10.86 20.67 -29.92
C GLY A 685 -10.61 19.18 -29.65
N VAL A 686 -11.65 18.35 -29.53
CA VAL A 686 -11.61 16.98 -28.94
C VAL A 686 -10.41 16.12 -29.36
N CYS A 687 -10.10 16.05 -30.66
CA CYS A 687 -9.01 15.22 -31.21
C CYS A 687 -7.59 15.66 -30.80
N VAL A 688 -7.42 16.91 -30.35
CA VAL A 688 -6.14 17.51 -29.92
C VAL A 688 -6.17 17.84 -28.42
N GLU A 689 -7.22 18.49 -27.93
CA GLU A 689 -7.33 19.00 -26.56
C GLU A 689 -7.79 17.97 -25.53
N GLN A 690 -8.39 16.85 -25.96
CA GLN A 690 -8.83 15.78 -25.05
C GLN A 690 -8.08 14.46 -25.35
N PHE A 691 -7.92 14.12 -26.63
CA PHE A 691 -7.22 12.91 -27.05
C PHE A 691 -5.70 13.08 -27.23
N GLY A 692 -5.22 14.30 -27.49
CA GLY A 692 -3.78 14.58 -27.52
C GLY A 692 -2.99 13.91 -28.66
N CYS A 693 -3.60 13.69 -29.83
CA CYS A 693 -2.91 13.01 -30.92
C CYS A 693 -1.78 13.89 -31.51
N PRO A 694 -0.50 13.49 -31.45
CA PRO A 694 0.62 14.31 -31.92
C PRO A 694 0.67 14.46 -33.45
N ALA A 695 -0.17 13.70 -34.18
CA ALA A 695 -0.32 13.80 -35.63
C ALA A 695 -1.47 14.71 -36.06
N ILE A 696 -2.14 15.41 -35.12
CA ILE A 696 -3.28 16.29 -35.40
C ILE A 696 -3.01 17.68 -34.80
N SER A 697 -3.21 18.73 -35.59
CA SER A 697 -3.11 20.13 -35.17
C SER A 697 -4.43 20.86 -35.42
N ILE A 698 -4.59 22.07 -34.86
CA ILE A 698 -5.72 22.97 -35.12
C ILE A 698 -5.16 24.19 -35.86
N THR A 699 -5.73 24.51 -37.02
CA THR A 699 -5.49 25.77 -37.74
C THR A 699 -6.61 26.77 -37.42
N SER A 700 -6.56 27.97 -38.02
CA SER A 700 -7.61 28.98 -37.87
C SER A 700 -8.98 28.57 -38.44
N GLU A 701 -9.05 27.48 -39.22
CA GLU A 701 -10.25 27.09 -39.98
C GLU A 701 -10.72 25.66 -39.67
N ARG A 702 -9.80 24.71 -39.45
CA ARG A 702 -10.14 23.30 -39.13
C ARG A 702 -9.02 22.59 -38.38
N ALA A 703 -9.27 21.36 -37.94
CA ALA A 703 -8.19 20.46 -37.58
C ALA A 703 -7.51 19.88 -38.85
N GLU A 704 -6.21 19.65 -38.79
CA GLU A 704 -5.41 19.05 -39.87
C GLU A 704 -4.58 17.86 -39.36
N ILE A 705 -4.22 16.93 -40.25
CA ILE A 705 -3.49 15.69 -39.91
C ILE A 705 -2.15 15.66 -40.65
N ASP A 706 -1.06 15.56 -39.90
CA ASP A 706 0.29 15.39 -40.45
C ASP A 706 0.43 13.98 -41.07
N PRO A 707 0.64 13.85 -42.39
CA PRO A 707 0.74 12.56 -43.07
C PRO A 707 2.05 11.80 -42.76
N THR A 708 3.07 12.48 -42.21
CA THR A 708 4.36 11.91 -41.78
C THR A 708 4.27 11.34 -40.36
N LEU A 709 3.44 11.93 -39.50
CA LEU A 709 3.20 11.45 -38.13
C LEU A 709 2.01 10.49 -38.02
N CYS A 710 1.04 10.53 -38.95
CA CYS A 710 -0.13 9.65 -38.92
C CYS A 710 0.24 8.16 -39.13
N TYR A 711 -0.10 7.31 -38.14
CA TYR A 711 0.00 5.85 -38.20
C TYR A 711 -1.30 5.15 -38.69
N GLY A 712 -2.39 5.91 -38.90
CA GLY A 712 -3.64 5.40 -39.46
C GLY A 712 -4.56 4.66 -38.48
N CYS A 713 -4.39 4.88 -37.16
CA CYS A 713 -5.02 4.09 -36.09
C CYS A 713 -6.56 3.97 -36.12
N GLY A 714 -7.28 5.01 -36.55
CA GLY A 714 -8.76 5.05 -36.56
C GLY A 714 -9.39 5.56 -35.26
N VAL A 715 -8.65 5.66 -34.15
CA VAL A 715 -9.20 6.17 -32.87
C VAL A 715 -9.74 7.60 -32.99
N CYS A 716 -9.12 8.44 -33.82
CA CYS A 716 -9.59 9.81 -34.10
C CYS A 716 -10.91 9.88 -34.89
N GLU A 717 -11.32 8.78 -35.54
CA GLU A 717 -12.61 8.64 -36.22
C GLU A 717 -13.69 8.22 -35.21
N GLU A 718 -13.43 7.22 -34.34
CA GLU A 718 -14.36 6.79 -33.28
C GLU A 718 -14.71 7.88 -32.25
N ILE A 719 -13.81 8.84 -31.98
CA ILE A 719 -14.03 9.90 -30.98
C ILE A 719 -14.55 11.22 -31.57
N CYS A 720 -14.74 11.32 -32.89
CA CYS A 720 -15.11 12.59 -33.51
C CYS A 720 -16.61 12.88 -33.32
N PRO A 721 -17.03 13.89 -32.54
CA PRO A 721 -18.45 14.13 -32.26
C PRO A 721 -19.26 14.68 -33.46
N PHE A 722 -18.65 14.74 -34.65
CA PHE A 722 -19.25 15.22 -35.90
C PHE A 722 -18.96 14.28 -37.09
N ASP A 723 -18.32 13.12 -36.86
CA ASP A 723 -17.97 12.12 -37.90
C ASP A 723 -17.11 12.65 -39.08
N VAL A 724 -16.47 13.82 -38.93
CA VAL A 724 -15.68 14.51 -39.98
C VAL A 724 -14.23 14.02 -40.12
N ILE A 725 -13.86 12.93 -39.45
CA ILE A 725 -12.53 12.31 -39.58
C ILE A 725 -12.74 10.90 -40.11
N ARG A 726 -12.15 10.57 -41.27
CA ARG A 726 -12.34 9.27 -41.93
C ARG A 726 -11.06 8.68 -42.49
N SER A 727 -11.05 7.39 -42.81
CA SER A 727 -10.03 6.78 -43.68
C SER A 727 -9.99 7.49 -45.03
N LYS A 728 -8.81 7.98 -45.41
CA LYS A 728 -8.52 8.35 -46.80
C LYS A 728 -8.56 7.07 -47.65
N LYS A 729 -9.13 7.18 -48.85
CA LYS A 729 -9.21 6.10 -49.84
C LYS A 729 -7.94 6.04 -50.69
#